data_AF-A0AAW0FIT1-F1
#
_entry.id   AF-A0AAW0FIT1-F1
#
_cell.length_a   1.000
_cell.length_b   1.000
_cell.length_c   1.000
_cell.angle_alpha   90.00
_cell.angle_beta   90.00
_cell.angle_gamma   90.00
#
_symmetry.space_group_name_H-M   'P 1'
#
loop_
_entity.id
_entity.type
_entity.pdbx_description
1 polymer ?
#
loop_
_entity_poly.entity_id
_entity_poly.type
_entity_poly.pdbx_seq_one_letter_code
_entity_poly.pdbx_strand_id
1 'polypeptide(L)'
;MVQLFAAKVKNVLSADTLVLVPTKTAQFPAPERLLTLSYVRGHDSFETKEFLRQLLIGKEIKFKVLYKIPASGKEFGNLTEDDDSTNEFIQNLYGLQNKAKSQSIGIWDDSKPKIELIQFDDSILEKVKQNSVGAIVEKVISGDRIVTRLLLNKSQHSSTPIILAGIKCPRTDDSTNVKIAQQAKVYVEDKLLTTKSNIKVKVIGENQTGLPIGIIEHPSGNNIHEKLLENGFAEVVDWQSTLVGSTYMSGLRRAEQSAKSLAKGLFSNSVSAPAPSTTKVIGSKNLKPGSSINNVTVAKVINADTLNFRLPNSEEEITVQLASLRAPRPNDLTVTSNKLQQQALVNTAREFVRNQVIGKTGQLYIDGYREANADLGLDSRFLVSFKFGNQDLSELLVNNGWASVIKHNKATSHERSLNWDRLVELEEKAKNDAKKGIWFSGDINKILTVVKREELEDITLISFQERFNSIHEIAASSNKYYDELVKSEESAKELKKGVWSNYDPKEAARKQDEETANKLLKLSIDSKPQFFDIEVTDIDTSGIISYHKLDASTVKKFSEFKNGFGQFHSQLPSASSNSTDLPFNLTKPPKKAELVSAKFSENGKYYRGRVVNFDKSTNEYQVKHIDFGNIDQVPLSSLRLLPSQFNLTQYPPFAHTCQLQNIKLPPTKPTDYLTEALYTLEDLSFDKKLVLSALPSSTNGVDFDAVLYDSEQSLKDPTYTINKQLVSEGWGIVDSKLVKSLVADYVKEITNAQQTAKKQHLGCWEFGDVSFDEDNELDLIYNDALI
;
A
#
# COMPACT_ATOMS: atom_id res chain seq x y z
N MET A 1 -56.15 -50.84 -19.83
CA MET A 1 -56.28 -49.74 -18.84
C MET A 1 -55.25 -48.68 -19.16
N VAL A 2 -55.62 -47.40 -19.12
CA VAL A 2 -54.65 -46.30 -19.22
C VAL A 2 -53.99 -46.15 -17.85
N GLN A 3 -52.66 -46.14 -17.81
CA GLN A 3 -51.93 -46.02 -16.54
C GLN A 3 -52.04 -44.59 -16.00
N LEU A 4 -52.50 -44.47 -14.75
CA LEU A 4 -52.49 -43.21 -14.00
C LEU A 4 -51.09 -43.00 -13.41
N PHE A 5 -50.50 -41.83 -13.69
CA PHE A 5 -49.20 -41.40 -13.18
C PHE A 5 -49.38 -40.22 -12.22
N ALA A 6 -48.39 -39.99 -11.34
CA ALA A 6 -48.31 -38.81 -10.50
C ALA A 6 -46.96 -38.10 -10.71
N ALA A 7 -46.97 -36.76 -10.82
CA ALA A 7 -45.78 -35.94 -11.03
C ALA A 7 -45.95 -34.52 -10.50
N LYS A 8 -44.85 -33.82 -10.21
CA LYS A 8 -44.83 -32.38 -9.92
C LYS A 8 -44.68 -31.61 -11.23
N VAL A 9 -45.44 -30.53 -11.40
CA VAL A 9 -45.32 -29.63 -12.56
C VAL A 9 -44.11 -28.71 -12.38
N LYS A 10 -43.06 -28.92 -13.17
CA LYS A 10 -41.79 -28.16 -13.14
C LYS A 10 -41.86 -26.87 -13.97
N ASN A 11 -42.49 -26.91 -15.15
CA ASN A 11 -42.61 -25.76 -16.04
C ASN A 11 -43.85 -25.88 -16.95
N VAL A 12 -44.28 -24.76 -17.53
CA VAL A 12 -45.32 -24.67 -18.55
C VAL A 12 -44.69 -24.10 -19.81
N LEU A 13 -44.55 -24.91 -20.86
CA LEU A 13 -43.89 -24.49 -22.10
C LEU A 13 -44.80 -23.61 -22.96
N SER A 14 -46.05 -24.05 -23.11
CA SER A 14 -47.12 -23.45 -23.91
C SER A 14 -48.45 -23.52 -23.14
N ALA A 15 -49.50 -22.93 -23.71
CA ALA A 15 -50.87 -23.03 -23.21
C ALA A 15 -51.46 -24.45 -23.14
N ASP A 16 -50.76 -25.47 -23.65
CA ASP A 16 -51.19 -26.88 -23.66
C ASP A 16 -50.11 -27.88 -23.23
N THR A 17 -48.85 -27.48 -23.00
CA THR A 17 -47.75 -28.44 -22.77
C THR A 17 -46.99 -28.17 -21.47
N LEU A 18 -46.93 -29.20 -20.62
CA LEU A 18 -46.34 -29.20 -19.29
C LEU A 18 -45.02 -29.97 -19.26
N VAL A 19 -44.06 -29.49 -18.45
CA VAL A 19 -42.87 -30.25 -18.04
C VAL A 19 -43.13 -30.84 -16.67
N LEU A 20 -43.09 -32.16 -16.58
CA LEU A 20 -43.38 -32.94 -15.37
C LEU A 20 -42.12 -33.62 -14.86
N VAL A 21 -41.98 -33.71 -13.54
CA VAL A 21 -40.91 -34.49 -12.87
C VAL A 21 -41.52 -35.46 -11.84
N PRO A 22 -40.94 -36.66 -11.62
CA PRO A 22 -41.42 -37.58 -10.61
C PRO A 22 -41.47 -36.94 -9.21
N THR A 23 -42.51 -37.24 -8.42
CA THR A 23 -42.62 -36.77 -7.02
C THR A 23 -41.58 -37.43 -6.10
N LYS A 24 -41.10 -38.62 -6.46
CA LYS A 24 -39.99 -39.32 -5.79
C LYS A 24 -39.04 -39.88 -6.84
N THR A 25 -37.76 -39.54 -6.75
CA THR A 25 -36.69 -40.14 -7.56
C THR A 25 -35.35 -40.08 -6.81
N ALA A 26 -34.53 -41.12 -6.98
CA ALA A 26 -33.13 -41.12 -6.55
C ALA A 26 -32.18 -40.60 -7.65
N GLN A 27 -32.66 -40.46 -8.89
CA GLN A 27 -31.87 -39.95 -10.01
C GLN A 27 -31.76 -38.42 -9.92
N PHE A 28 -30.54 -37.92 -10.05
CA PHE A 28 -30.24 -36.48 -10.06
C PHE A 28 -29.44 -36.10 -11.32
N PRO A 29 -29.86 -35.05 -12.08
CA PRO A 29 -31.13 -34.34 -11.95
C PRO A 29 -32.34 -35.25 -12.23
N ALA A 30 -33.52 -34.86 -11.73
CA ALA A 30 -34.74 -35.62 -11.93
C ALA A 30 -35.11 -35.69 -13.43
N PRO A 31 -35.53 -36.86 -13.96
CA PRO A 31 -35.90 -36.99 -15.37
C PRO A 31 -37.16 -36.17 -15.67
N GLU A 32 -37.13 -35.42 -16.78
CA GLU A 32 -38.26 -34.63 -17.25
C GLU A 32 -39.15 -35.43 -18.21
N ARG A 33 -40.46 -35.22 -18.12
CA ARG A 33 -41.46 -35.81 -19.00
C ARG A 33 -42.36 -34.71 -19.55
N LEU A 34 -42.48 -34.63 -20.88
CA LEU A 34 -43.38 -33.67 -21.53
C LEU A 34 -44.77 -34.29 -21.70
N LEU A 35 -45.80 -33.54 -21.29
CA LEU A 35 -47.20 -33.92 -21.49
C LEU A 35 -47.93 -32.77 -22.18
N THR A 36 -48.51 -33.04 -23.36
CA THR A 36 -49.43 -32.11 -24.04
C THR A 36 -50.87 -32.48 -23.72
N LEU A 37 -51.71 -31.49 -23.43
CA LEU A 37 -53.13 -31.69 -23.13
C LEU A 37 -53.89 -32.18 -24.37
N SER A 38 -54.52 -33.35 -24.25
CA SER A 38 -55.29 -33.97 -25.33
C SER A 38 -56.57 -33.19 -25.65
N TYR A 39 -56.93 -33.11 -26.93
CA TYR A 39 -58.16 -32.50 -27.46
C TYR A 39 -58.31 -30.98 -27.26
N VAL A 40 -57.28 -30.32 -26.73
CA VAL A 40 -57.20 -28.85 -26.66
C VAL A 40 -55.99 -28.41 -27.48
N ARG A 41 -56.10 -27.27 -28.17
CA ARG A 41 -54.96 -26.60 -28.80
C ARG A 41 -54.65 -25.34 -28.02
N GLY A 42 -53.44 -25.22 -27.50
CA GLY A 42 -52.99 -23.99 -26.87
C GLY A 42 -52.86 -22.87 -27.90
N HIS A 43 -53.51 -21.74 -27.65
CA HIS A 43 -53.15 -20.50 -28.35
C HIS A 43 -51.90 -19.92 -27.68
N ASP A 44 -50.89 -19.54 -28.47
CA ASP A 44 -49.61 -19.03 -27.94
C ASP A 44 -49.76 -17.55 -27.54
N SER A 45 -50.53 -17.32 -26.47
CA SER A 45 -50.69 -16.03 -25.81
C SER A 45 -50.09 -16.08 -24.40
N PHE A 46 -49.60 -14.94 -23.92
CA PHE A 46 -49.02 -14.84 -22.58
C PHE A 46 -50.05 -15.18 -21.50
N GLU A 47 -51.27 -14.68 -21.65
CA GLU A 47 -52.36 -14.78 -20.68
C GLU A 47 -52.77 -16.24 -20.46
N THR A 48 -52.84 -17.02 -21.54
CA THR A 48 -53.22 -18.45 -21.48
C THR A 48 -52.11 -19.29 -20.84
N LYS A 49 -50.85 -19.02 -21.21
CA LYS A 49 -49.68 -19.66 -20.59
C LYS A 49 -49.55 -19.32 -19.11
N GLU A 50 -49.74 -18.05 -18.75
CA GLU A 50 -49.63 -17.56 -17.38
C GLU A 50 -50.78 -18.07 -16.50
N PHE A 51 -52.00 -18.16 -17.02
CA PHE A 51 -53.12 -18.80 -16.32
C PHE A 51 -52.79 -20.26 -15.97
N LEU A 52 -52.33 -21.05 -16.95
CA LEU A 52 -51.97 -22.45 -16.73
C LEU A 52 -50.79 -22.59 -15.75
N ARG A 53 -49.80 -21.69 -15.84
CA ARG A 53 -48.68 -21.61 -14.90
C ARG A 53 -49.16 -21.30 -13.48
N GLN A 54 -49.92 -20.24 -13.27
CA GLN A 54 -50.46 -19.86 -11.95
C GLN A 54 -51.36 -20.96 -11.36
N LEU A 55 -52.11 -21.69 -12.20
CA LEU A 55 -52.93 -22.81 -11.75
C LEU A 55 -52.08 -23.99 -11.27
N LEU A 56 -51.12 -24.44 -12.09
CA LEU A 56 -50.46 -25.75 -11.94
C LEU A 56 -49.01 -25.74 -11.45
N ILE A 57 -48.24 -24.66 -11.64
CA ILE A 57 -46.80 -24.67 -11.38
C ILE A 57 -46.50 -25.07 -9.92
N GLY A 58 -45.52 -25.97 -9.75
CA GLY A 58 -45.09 -26.48 -8.45
C GLY A 58 -46.05 -27.47 -7.77
N LYS A 59 -47.29 -27.67 -8.28
CA LYS A 59 -48.23 -28.65 -7.72
C LYS A 59 -47.86 -30.07 -8.13
N GLU A 60 -48.18 -31.02 -7.25
CA GLU A 60 -48.34 -32.42 -7.64
C GLU A 60 -49.68 -32.62 -8.34
N ILE A 61 -49.67 -33.36 -9.44
CA ILE A 61 -50.83 -33.68 -10.26
C ILE A 61 -50.86 -35.18 -10.55
N LYS A 62 -52.05 -35.74 -10.74
CA LYS A 62 -52.24 -37.03 -11.41
C LYS A 62 -52.55 -36.80 -12.88
N PHE A 63 -52.10 -37.69 -13.76
CA PHE A 63 -52.32 -37.58 -15.20
C PHE A 63 -52.36 -38.96 -15.88
N LYS A 64 -53.10 -39.05 -16.98
CA LYS A 64 -53.21 -40.25 -17.82
C LYS A 64 -52.63 -39.94 -19.21
N VAL A 65 -51.82 -40.83 -19.77
CA VAL A 65 -51.31 -40.69 -21.16
C VAL A 65 -52.18 -41.51 -22.09
N LEU A 66 -52.96 -40.81 -22.93
CA LEU A 66 -53.95 -41.42 -23.82
C LEU A 66 -53.32 -41.97 -25.10
N TYR A 67 -52.40 -41.23 -25.70
CA TYR A 67 -51.66 -41.65 -26.89
C TYR A 67 -50.29 -41.00 -26.99
N LYS A 68 -49.42 -41.54 -27.86
CA LYS A 68 -48.14 -40.94 -28.24
C LYS A 68 -48.07 -40.83 -29.76
N ILE A 69 -47.50 -39.76 -30.29
CA ILE A 69 -47.26 -39.62 -31.73
C ILE A 69 -45.98 -40.38 -32.10
N PRO A 70 -46.01 -41.48 -32.88
CA PRO A 70 -44.84 -42.33 -33.09
C PRO A 70 -43.64 -41.60 -33.69
N ALA A 71 -43.88 -40.68 -34.62
CA ALA A 71 -42.82 -39.94 -35.32
C ALA A 71 -42.12 -38.86 -34.46
N SER A 72 -42.71 -38.43 -33.35
CA SER A 72 -42.15 -37.33 -32.51
C SER A 72 -41.98 -37.68 -31.03
N GLY A 73 -42.45 -38.85 -30.59
CA GLY A 73 -42.45 -39.26 -29.19
C GLY A 73 -43.38 -38.45 -28.27
N LYS A 74 -44.02 -37.38 -28.76
CA LYS A 74 -44.89 -36.51 -27.96
C LYS A 74 -46.05 -37.28 -27.34
N GLU A 75 -46.20 -37.15 -26.03
CA GLU A 75 -47.25 -37.77 -25.24
C GLU A 75 -48.44 -36.82 -25.07
N PHE A 76 -49.64 -37.31 -25.35
CA PHE A 76 -50.89 -36.57 -25.19
C PHE A 76 -51.74 -37.20 -24.09
N GLY A 77 -52.30 -36.37 -23.21
CA GLY A 77 -53.03 -36.86 -22.05
C GLY A 77 -53.88 -35.80 -21.36
N ASN A 78 -54.56 -36.22 -20.28
CA ASN A 78 -55.42 -35.37 -19.47
C ASN A 78 -55.02 -35.43 -17.99
N LEU A 79 -55.55 -34.47 -17.22
CA LEU A 79 -55.25 -34.27 -15.79
C LEU A 79 -56.41 -34.71 -14.88
N THR A 80 -57.33 -35.53 -15.38
CA THR A 80 -58.51 -35.98 -14.64
C THR A 80 -58.20 -37.26 -13.86
N GLU A 81 -58.82 -37.40 -12.69
CA GLU A 81 -58.87 -38.70 -12.01
C GLU A 81 -59.99 -39.57 -12.59
N ASP A 82 -61.06 -38.93 -13.05
CA ASP A 82 -62.26 -39.55 -13.62
C ASP A 82 -61.97 -40.41 -14.85
N ASP A 83 -62.63 -41.56 -14.94
CA ASP A 83 -62.58 -42.51 -16.06
C ASP A 83 -63.72 -42.26 -17.07
N ASP A 84 -64.04 -40.99 -17.29
CA ASP A 84 -65.00 -40.54 -18.32
C ASP A 84 -64.68 -41.15 -19.68
N SER A 85 -65.73 -41.53 -20.42
CA SER A 85 -65.55 -41.97 -21.80
C SER A 85 -64.93 -40.85 -22.64
N THR A 86 -64.05 -41.18 -23.59
CA THR A 86 -63.38 -40.17 -24.43
C THR A 86 -64.36 -39.25 -25.14
N ASN A 87 -65.53 -39.78 -25.54
CA ASN A 87 -66.60 -38.99 -26.16
C ASN A 87 -67.24 -38.00 -25.18
N GLU A 88 -67.51 -38.41 -23.95
CA GLU A 88 -68.10 -37.57 -22.90
C GLU A 88 -67.17 -36.42 -22.50
N PHE A 89 -65.88 -36.72 -22.32
CA PHE A 89 -64.85 -35.70 -22.09
C PHE A 89 -64.79 -34.68 -23.23
N ILE A 90 -64.85 -35.12 -24.49
CA ILE A 90 -64.87 -34.23 -25.66
C ILE A 90 -66.16 -33.38 -25.71
N GLN A 91 -67.32 -33.96 -25.39
CA GLN A 91 -68.58 -33.20 -25.33
C GLN A 91 -68.55 -32.12 -24.23
N ASN A 92 -67.96 -32.41 -23.07
CA ASN A 92 -67.74 -31.42 -22.00
C ASN A 92 -66.84 -30.26 -22.49
N LEU A 93 -65.74 -30.56 -23.19
CA LEU A 93 -64.88 -29.54 -23.80
C LEU A 93 -65.63 -28.65 -24.81
N TYR A 94 -66.50 -29.22 -25.65
CA TYR A 94 -67.35 -28.43 -26.55
C TYR A 94 -68.34 -27.54 -25.80
N GLY A 95 -68.95 -28.03 -24.71
CA GLY A 95 -69.80 -27.23 -23.83
C GLY A 95 -69.07 -26.04 -23.23
N LEU A 96 -67.85 -26.26 -22.73
CA LEU A 96 -66.98 -25.20 -22.21
C LEU A 96 -66.55 -24.19 -23.29
N GLN A 97 -66.23 -24.66 -24.50
CA GLN A 97 -65.90 -23.80 -25.64
C GLN A 97 -67.08 -22.89 -26.02
N ASN A 98 -68.29 -23.45 -26.13
CA ASN A 98 -69.49 -22.69 -26.47
C ASN A 98 -69.82 -21.64 -25.40
N LYS A 99 -69.64 -21.97 -24.12
CA LYS A 99 -69.78 -21.03 -23.01
C LYS A 99 -68.73 -19.90 -23.07
N ALA A 100 -67.46 -20.23 -23.30
CA ALA A 100 -66.41 -19.22 -23.44
C ALA A 100 -66.66 -18.29 -24.64
N LYS A 101 -67.21 -18.82 -25.74
CA LYS A 101 -67.59 -18.03 -26.92
C LYS A 101 -68.80 -17.13 -26.67
N SER A 102 -69.85 -17.61 -25.99
CA SER A 102 -71.03 -16.78 -25.67
C SER A 102 -70.76 -15.70 -24.63
N GLN A 103 -69.75 -15.90 -23.79
CA GLN A 103 -69.32 -14.94 -22.76
C GLN A 103 -68.14 -14.04 -23.21
N SER A 104 -67.68 -14.15 -24.45
CA SER A 104 -66.47 -13.46 -24.98
C SER A 104 -65.29 -13.55 -24.01
N ILE A 105 -64.82 -14.78 -23.75
CA ILE A 105 -63.70 -15.05 -22.82
C ILE A 105 -62.46 -15.53 -23.58
N GLY A 106 -61.30 -14.94 -23.27
CA GLY A 106 -60.01 -15.40 -23.75
C GLY A 106 -59.82 -15.14 -25.25
N ILE A 107 -59.65 -16.19 -26.05
CA ILE A 107 -59.50 -16.08 -27.51
C ILE A 107 -60.77 -15.59 -28.24
N TRP A 108 -61.90 -15.47 -27.52
CA TRP A 108 -63.17 -14.92 -28.03
C TRP A 108 -63.42 -13.49 -27.54
N ASP A 109 -62.41 -12.84 -26.94
CA ASP A 109 -62.45 -11.49 -26.38
C ASP A 109 -61.52 -10.55 -27.15
N ASP A 110 -62.01 -9.97 -28.26
CA ASP A 110 -61.26 -9.03 -29.08
C ASP A 110 -61.00 -7.67 -28.39
N SER A 111 -61.58 -7.43 -27.19
CA SER A 111 -61.46 -6.15 -26.48
C SER A 111 -60.14 -5.96 -25.74
N LYS A 112 -59.40 -7.05 -25.48
CA LYS A 112 -58.16 -7.00 -24.70
C LYS A 112 -56.95 -6.69 -25.59
N PRO A 113 -56.11 -5.71 -25.23
CA PRO A 113 -54.89 -5.44 -25.97
C PRO A 113 -53.96 -6.65 -25.88
N LYS A 114 -53.62 -7.22 -27.04
CA LYS A 114 -52.66 -8.32 -27.14
C LYS A 114 -51.32 -7.88 -26.58
N ILE A 115 -50.75 -8.65 -25.66
CA ILE A 115 -49.42 -8.37 -25.12
C ILE A 115 -48.36 -8.65 -26.20
N GLU A 116 -47.65 -7.61 -26.59
CA GLU A 116 -46.54 -7.65 -27.54
C GLU A 116 -45.24 -8.04 -26.82
N LEU A 117 -44.39 -8.83 -27.50
CA LEU A 117 -43.05 -9.16 -27.01
C LEU A 117 -42.02 -8.36 -27.81
N ILE A 118 -41.52 -7.28 -27.19
CA ILE A 118 -40.55 -6.38 -27.81
C ILE A 118 -39.12 -6.85 -27.54
N GLN A 119 -38.24 -6.63 -28.52
CA GLN A 119 -36.81 -6.92 -28.38
C GLN A 119 -36.22 -6.13 -27.21
N PHE A 120 -35.31 -6.75 -26.45
CA PHE A 120 -34.58 -6.05 -25.39
C PHE A 120 -33.56 -5.10 -26.01
N ASP A 121 -33.66 -3.81 -25.66
CA ASP A 121 -32.82 -2.72 -26.17
C ASP A 121 -32.34 -1.80 -25.04
N ASP A 122 -31.48 -0.84 -25.38
CA ASP A 122 -30.91 0.13 -24.43
C ASP A 122 -31.99 0.97 -23.71
N SER A 123 -33.14 1.22 -24.38
CA SER A 123 -34.25 1.99 -23.81
C SER A 123 -34.97 1.22 -22.69
N ILE A 124 -35.04 -0.11 -22.82
CA ILE A 124 -35.58 -1.01 -21.81
C ILE A 124 -34.54 -1.21 -20.71
N LEU A 125 -33.27 -1.37 -21.07
CA LEU A 125 -32.15 -1.49 -20.14
C LEU A 125 -32.12 -0.33 -19.14
N GLU A 126 -32.19 0.93 -19.62
CA GLU A 126 -32.18 2.11 -18.75
C GLU A 126 -33.43 2.19 -17.85
N LYS A 127 -34.61 1.83 -18.35
CA LYS A 127 -35.84 1.76 -17.52
C LYS A 127 -35.72 0.73 -16.38
N VAL A 128 -35.15 -0.45 -16.68
CA VAL A 128 -35.00 -1.57 -15.73
C VAL A 128 -33.78 -1.38 -14.80
N LYS A 129 -32.82 -0.53 -15.18
CA LYS A 129 -31.76 -0.01 -14.28
C LYS A 129 -32.33 0.92 -13.23
N GLN A 130 -33.18 1.86 -13.65
CA GLN A 130 -33.77 2.85 -12.75
C GLN A 130 -34.82 2.24 -11.80
N ASN A 131 -35.66 1.33 -12.29
CA ASN A 131 -36.78 0.76 -11.54
C ASN A 131 -36.78 -0.78 -11.57
N SER A 132 -37.04 -1.43 -10.44
CA SER A 132 -37.23 -2.89 -10.42
C SER A 132 -38.56 -3.25 -11.08
N VAL A 133 -38.49 -4.05 -12.15
CA VAL A 133 -39.65 -4.42 -12.97
C VAL A 133 -40.14 -5.82 -12.59
N GLY A 134 -41.46 -6.02 -12.56
CA GLY A 134 -42.06 -7.34 -12.35
C GLY A 134 -41.60 -8.33 -13.42
N ALA A 135 -41.39 -9.59 -13.05
CA ALA A 135 -40.77 -10.55 -13.95
C ALA A 135 -41.26 -11.99 -13.73
N ILE A 136 -41.03 -12.83 -14.74
CA ILE A 136 -41.27 -14.28 -14.69
C ILE A 136 -40.04 -14.97 -15.30
N VAL A 137 -39.48 -15.96 -14.59
CA VAL A 137 -38.44 -16.82 -15.17
C VAL A 137 -39.10 -17.83 -16.10
N GLU A 138 -38.72 -17.85 -17.37
CA GLU A 138 -39.24 -18.78 -18.37
C GLU A 138 -38.37 -20.05 -18.50
N LYS A 139 -37.06 -19.92 -18.23
CA LYS A 139 -36.07 -21.00 -18.34
C LYS A 139 -34.86 -20.72 -17.46
N VAL A 140 -34.26 -21.78 -16.90
CA VAL A 140 -32.93 -21.72 -16.26
C VAL A 140 -31.91 -22.36 -17.20
N ILE A 141 -30.86 -21.61 -17.56
CA ILE A 141 -29.78 -22.09 -18.43
C ILE A 141 -28.75 -22.82 -17.55
N SER A 142 -28.20 -22.10 -16.58
CA SER A 142 -27.26 -22.52 -15.53
C SER A 142 -27.66 -21.91 -14.19
N GLY A 143 -27.00 -22.31 -13.09
CA GLY A 143 -27.31 -21.76 -11.76
C GLY A 143 -27.12 -20.23 -11.61
N ASP A 144 -26.43 -19.59 -12.54
CA ASP A 144 -26.17 -18.15 -12.60
C ASP A 144 -26.80 -17.45 -13.83
N ARG A 145 -27.54 -18.18 -14.69
CA ARG A 145 -28.17 -17.60 -15.90
C ARG A 145 -29.59 -18.09 -16.11
N ILE A 146 -30.50 -17.15 -16.24
CA ILE A 146 -31.93 -17.37 -16.41
C ILE A 146 -32.44 -16.63 -17.65
N VAL A 147 -33.46 -17.14 -18.32
CA VAL A 147 -34.23 -16.38 -19.32
C VAL A 147 -35.46 -15.82 -18.62
N THR A 148 -35.62 -14.51 -18.67
CA THR A 148 -36.59 -13.77 -17.87
C THR A 148 -37.47 -12.93 -18.78
N ARG A 149 -38.79 -13.10 -18.64
CA ARG A 149 -39.79 -12.19 -19.21
C ARG A 149 -40.03 -11.03 -18.25
N LEU A 150 -39.65 -9.83 -18.67
CA LEU A 150 -39.84 -8.55 -17.99
C LEU A 150 -41.21 -7.98 -18.34
N LEU A 151 -41.99 -7.63 -17.31
CA LEU A 151 -43.37 -7.12 -17.42
C LEU A 151 -43.36 -5.59 -17.45
N LEU A 152 -42.95 -5.00 -18.58
CA LEU A 152 -42.64 -3.57 -18.69
C LEU A 152 -43.87 -2.68 -18.49
N ASN A 153 -45.00 -3.06 -19.10
CA ASN A 153 -46.31 -2.44 -18.90
C ASN A 153 -47.43 -3.46 -19.22
N LYS A 154 -48.70 -3.03 -19.21
CA LYS A 154 -49.87 -3.92 -19.41
C LYS A 154 -49.98 -4.54 -20.81
N SER A 155 -49.25 -4.04 -21.80
CA SER A 155 -49.36 -4.43 -23.21
C SER A 155 -48.03 -4.78 -23.89
N GLN A 156 -46.88 -4.56 -23.22
CA GLN A 156 -45.56 -4.83 -23.76
C GLN A 156 -44.68 -5.53 -22.71
N HIS A 157 -44.16 -6.69 -23.07
CA HIS A 157 -43.17 -7.44 -22.31
C HIS A 157 -41.88 -7.59 -23.14
N SER A 158 -40.76 -7.91 -22.50
CA SER A 158 -39.53 -8.30 -23.20
C SER A 158 -38.97 -9.58 -22.58
N SER A 159 -38.45 -10.52 -23.37
CA SER A 159 -37.79 -11.73 -22.85
C SER A 159 -36.31 -11.69 -23.17
N THR A 160 -35.47 -11.78 -22.13
CA THR A 160 -34.01 -11.62 -22.25
C THR A 160 -33.27 -12.57 -21.30
N PRO A 161 -32.11 -13.12 -21.68
CA PRO A 161 -31.21 -13.81 -20.75
C PRO A 161 -30.56 -12.84 -19.77
N ILE A 162 -30.65 -13.14 -18.46
CA ILE A 162 -30.11 -12.34 -17.37
C ILE A 162 -29.09 -13.18 -16.58
N ILE A 163 -27.95 -12.56 -16.26
CA ILE A 163 -26.92 -13.12 -15.37
C ILE A 163 -27.23 -12.70 -13.93
N LEU A 164 -27.16 -13.64 -12.99
CA LEU A 164 -27.36 -13.35 -11.57
C LEU A 164 -26.19 -12.52 -11.00
N ALA A 165 -26.51 -11.38 -10.38
CA ALA A 165 -25.55 -10.40 -9.89
C ALA A 165 -24.64 -10.91 -8.76
N GLY A 166 -23.34 -10.60 -8.88
CA GLY A 166 -22.31 -10.83 -7.86
C GLY A 166 -21.87 -12.29 -7.69
N ILE A 167 -22.43 -13.23 -8.46
CA ILE A 167 -22.16 -14.66 -8.34
C ILE A 167 -21.84 -15.33 -9.69
N LYS A 168 -21.13 -16.45 -9.63
CA LYS A 168 -20.83 -17.29 -10.78
C LYS A 168 -20.98 -18.75 -10.39
N CYS A 169 -21.72 -19.51 -11.19
CA CYS A 169 -21.87 -20.95 -11.00
C CYS A 169 -20.88 -21.72 -11.88
N PRO A 170 -20.50 -22.95 -11.49
CA PRO A 170 -19.87 -23.89 -12.40
C PRO A 170 -20.85 -24.20 -13.55
N ARG A 171 -20.32 -24.42 -14.74
CA ARG A 171 -21.16 -24.73 -15.91
C ARG A 171 -21.51 -26.21 -15.95
N THR A 172 -22.65 -26.55 -16.54
CA THR A 172 -23.11 -27.95 -16.63
C THR A 172 -22.35 -28.80 -17.66
N ASP A 173 -21.58 -28.17 -18.54
CA ASP A 173 -20.65 -28.77 -19.50
C ASP A 173 -19.22 -28.95 -18.92
N ASP A 174 -18.91 -28.35 -17.76
CA ASP A 174 -17.59 -28.47 -17.12
C ASP A 174 -17.47 -29.78 -16.32
N SER A 175 -16.75 -30.74 -16.92
CA SER A 175 -16.47 -32.07 -16.36
C SER A 175 -16.00 -32.09 -14.89
N THR A 176 -15.30 -31.04 -14.43
CA THR A 176 -14.75 -31.01 -13.06
C THR A 176 -15.81 -30.81 -11.98
N ASN A 177 -16.88 -30.08 -12.30
CA ASN A 177 -17.86 -29.60 -11.31
C ASN A 177 -19.32 -29.87 -11.72
N VAL A 178 -19.57 -30.73 -12.72
CA VAL A 178 -20.91 -31.06 -13.27
C VAL A 178 -21.97 -31.28 -12.19
N LYS A 179 -21.66 -32.06 -11.14
CA LYS A 179 -22.61 -32.36 -10.06
C LYS A 179 -23.09 -31.09 -9.34
N ILE A 180 -22.16 -30.18 -9.03
CA ILE A 180 -22.47 -28.91 -8.37
C ILE A 180 -23.17 -27.95 -9.34
N ALA A 181 -22.77 -27.93 -10.62
CA ALA A 181 -23.46 -27.16 -11.65
C ALA A 181 -24.94 -27.57 -11.80
N GLN A 182 -25.22 -28.88 -11.77
CA GLN A 182 -26.57 -29.44 -11.80
C GLN A 182 -27.34 -29.11 -10.51
N GLN A 183 -26.71 -29.17 -9.34
CA GLN A 183 -27.30 -28.75 -8.06
C GLN A 183 -27.68 -27.26 -8.09
N ALA A 184 -26.77 -26.39 -8.53
CA ALA A 184 -27.02 -24.96 -8.69
C ALA A 184 -28.22 -24.69 -9.61
N LYS A 185 -28.25 -25.34 -10.79
CA LYS A 185 -29.34 -25.21 -11.76
C LYS A 185 -30.68 -25.66 -11.19
N VAL A 186 -30.76 -26.87 -10.62
CA VAL A 186 -32.00 -27.42 -10.05
C VAL A 186 -32.50 -26.57 -8.87
N TYR A 187 -31.59 -26.00 -8.08
CA TYR A 187 -31.94 -25.08 -7.01
C TYR A 187 -32.61 -23.80 -7.53
N VAL A 188 -32.07 -23.17 -8.58
CA VAL A 188 -32.71 -22.00 -9.20
C VAL A 188 -34.03 -22.36 -9.87
N GLU A 189 -34.16 -23.55 -10.46
CA GLU A 189 -35.44 -24.03 -11.01
C GLU A 189 -36.51 -24.16 -9.92
N ASP A 190 -36.21 -24.80 -8.78
CA ASP A 190 -37.19 -24.95 -7.69
C ASP A 190 -37.54 -23.62 -6.98
N LYS A 191 -36.63 -22.63 -6.98
CA LYS A 191 -36.86 -21.34 -6.31
C LYS A 191 -37.41 -20.24 -7.21
N LEU A 192 -37.05 -20.19 -8.49
CA LEU A 192 -37.46 -19.12 -9.41
C LEU A 192 -38.37 -19.60 -10.56
N LEU A 193 -38.15 -20.79 -11.11
CA LEU A 193 -38.99 -21.29 -12.22
C LEU A 193 -40.36 -21.78 -11.71
N THR A 194 -40.38 -22.45 -10.55
CA THR A 194 -41.63 -22.93 -9.95
C THR A 194 -42.35 -21.93 -9.03
N THR A 195 -41.88 -20.69 -8.90
CA THR A 195 -42.54 -19.69 -8.03
C THR A 195 -43.81 -19.11 -8.67
N LYS A 196 -44.87 -18.97 -7.89
CA LYS A 196 -46.09 -18.23 -8.27
C LYS A 196 -46.01 -16.75 -7.94
N SER A 197 -45.08 -16.39 -7.06
CA SER A 197 -44.89 -15.02 -6.58
C SER A 197 -44.42 -14.08 -7.69
N ASN A 198 -44.89 -12.84 -7.65
CA ASN A 198 -44.42 -11.78 -8.52
C ASN A 198 -43.00 -11.37 -8.08
N ILE A 199 -41.99 -12.01 -8.65
CA ILE A 199 -40.60 -11.59 -8.51
C ILE A 199 -40.38 -10.27 -9.24
N LYS A 200 -39.38 -9.49 -8.81
CA LYS A 200 -38.88 -8.37 -9.59
C LYS A 200 -37.44 -8.59 -9.99
N VAL A 201 -37.04 -7.96 -11.09
CA VAL A 201 -35.65 -7.85 -11.50
C VAL A 201 -35.24 -6.39 -11.53
N LYS A 202 -34.08 -6.10 -10.96
CA LYS A 202 -33.37 -4.84 -11.14
C LYS A 202 -32.08 -5.14 -11.90
N VAL A 203 -31.91 -4.55 -13.09
CA VAL A 203 -30.66 -4.66 -13.83
C VAL A 203 -29.67 -3.63 -13.29
N ILE A 204 -28.40 -4.01 -13.16
CA ILE A 204 -27.35 -3.14 -12.56
C ILE A 204 -26.23 -2.80 -13.53
N GLY A 205 -26.20 -3.45 -14.70
CA GLY A 205 -25.17 -3.30 -15.71
C GLY A 205 -25.20 -4.46 -16.67
N GLU A 206 -24.15 -4.60 -17.47
CA GLU A 206 -24.01 -5.66 -18.47
C GLU A 206 -22.62 -6.27 -18.42
N ASN A 207 -22.45 -7.47 -18.95
CA ASN A 207 -21.13 -8.06 -19.16
C ASN A 207 -20.52 -7.61 -20.50
N GLN A 208 -19.28 -8.03 -20.77
CA GLN A 208 -18.56 -7.74 -22.02
C GLN A 208 -19.24 -8.25 -23.30
N THR A 209 -20.29 -9.08 -23.20
CA THR A 209 -21.05 -9.61 -24.34
C THR A 209 -22.46 -9.00 -24.43
N GLY A 210 -22.74 -7.87 -23.76
CA GLY A 210 -24.05 -7.21 -23.78
C GLY A 210 -25.17 -8.01 -23.10
N LEU A 211 -24.84 -8.91 -22.17
CA LEU A 211 -25.85 -9.62 -21.38
C LEU A 211 -26.13 -8.85 -20.07
N PRO A 212 -27.41 -8.53 -19.77
CA PRO A 212 -27.76 -7.81 -18.56
C PRO A 212 -27.49 -8.62 -17.29
N ILE A 213 -26.93 -7.94 -16.29
CA ILE A 213 -26.63 -8.46 -14.96
C ILE A 213 -27.74 -7.96 -14.03
N GLY A 214 -28.44 -8.88 -13.36
CA GLY A 214 -29.66 -8.58 -12.61
C GLY A 214 -29.65 -9.10 -11.19
N ILE A 215 -30.12 -8.26 -10.27
CA ILE A 215 -30.55 -8.64 -8.92
C ILE A 215 -32.00 -9.14 -9.02
N ILE A 216 -32.31 -10.23 -8.30
CA ILE A 216 -33.63 -10.86 -8.28
C ILE A 216 -34.23 -10.65 -6.90
N GLU A 217 -35.36 -9.94 -6.85
CA GLU A 217 -36.08 -9.62 -5.63
C GLU A 217 -37.28 -10.58 -5.51
N HIS A 218 -37.19 -11.55 -4.58
CA HIS A 218 -38.31 -12.44 -4.27
C HIS A 218 -39.12 -11.86 -3.09
N PRO A 219 -40.46 -11.74 -3.17
CA PRO A 219 -41.27 -11.08 -2.15
C PRO A 219 -41.32 -11.80 -0.79
N SER A 220 -40.74 -13.00 -0.69
CA SER A 220 -40.52 -13.69 0.60
C SER A 220 -39.28 -13.19 1.36
N GLY A 221 -38.54 -12.21 0.83
CA GLY A 221 -37.29 -11.71 1.41
C GLY A 221 -36.07 -12.62 1.24
N ASN A 222 -36.23 -13.84 0.69
CA ASN A 222 -35.13 -14.77 0.49
C ASN A 222 -34.29 -14.36 -0.73
N ASN A 223 -33.04 -13.96 -0.50
CA ASN A 223 -32.10 -13.61 -1.57
C ASN A 223 -31.54 -14.88 -2.23
N ILE A 224 -31.93 -15.16 -3.48
CA ILE A 224 -31.45 -16.33 -4.24
C ILE A 224 -29.93 -16.33 -4.44
N HIS A 225 -29.32 -15.14 -4.56
CA HIS A 225 -27.89 -14.97 -4.82
C HIS A 225 -27.06 -15.39 -3.61
N GLU A 226 -27.45 -14.93 -2.41
CA GLU A 226 -26.87 -15.39 -1.14
C GLU A 226 -27.11 -16.88 -0.92
N LYS A 227 -28.32 -17.40 -1.19
CA LYS A 227 -28.62 -18.82 -0.99
C LYS A 227 -27.85 -19.76 -1.91
N LEU A 228 -27.47 -19.34 -3.12
CA LEU A 228 -26.56 -20.12 -3.97
C LEU A 228 -25.15 -20.22 -3.36
N LEU A 229 -24.66 -19.13 -2.77
CA LEU A 229 -23.36 -19.11 -2.08
C LEU A 229 -23.40 -19.91 -0.77
N GLU A 230 -24.42 -19.77 0.09
CA GLU A 230 -24.57 -20.50 1.36
C GLU A 230 -24.58 -22.04 1.22
N ASN A 231 -24.99 -22.54 0.06
CA ASN A 231 -24.99 -23.96 -0.29
C ASN A 231 -23.68 -24.42 -0.97
N GLY A 232 -22.74 -23.50 -1.25
CA GLY A 232 -21.50 -23.79 -1.96
C GLY A 232 -21.70 -24.07 -3.45
N PHE A 233 -22.79 -23.56 -4.05
CA PHE A 233 -23.13 -23.78 -5.46
C PHE A 233 -22.53 -22.73 -6.41
N ALA A 234 -22.01 -21.64 -5.88
CA ALA A 234 -21.42 -20.53 -6.62
C ALA A 234 -20.14 -19.98 -5.94
N GLU A 235 -19.37 -19.20 -6.68
CA GLU A 235 -18.28 -18.34 -6.19
C GLU A 235 -18.66 -16.86 -6.37
N VAL A 236 -18.17 -15.97 -5.50
CA VAL A 236 -18.38 -14.52 -5.58
C VAL A 236 -17.60 -13.91 -6.76
N VAL A 237 -18.23 -12.99 -7.49
CA VAL A 237 -17.66 -12.34 -8.68
C VAL A 237 -17.14 -10.94 -8.33
N ASP A 238 -15.86 -10.88 -8.01
CA ASP A 238 -15.19 -9.66 -7.51
C ASP A 238 -15.31 -8.44 -8.46
N TRP A 239 -15.24 -8.63 -9.78
CA TRP A 239 -15.27 -7.52 -10.73
C TRP A 239 -16.62 -6.79 -10.80
N GLN A 240 -17.71 -7.42 -10.35
CA GLN A 240 -19.03 -6.80 -10.34
C GLN A 240 -19.26 -5.89 -9.13
N SER A 241 -18.31 -5.79 -8.18
CA SER A 241 -18.48 -5.00 -6.95
C SER A 241 -18.86 -3.53 -7.19
N THR A 242 -18.37 -2.90 -8.27
CA THR A 242 -18.74 -1.52 -8.63
C THR A 242 -20.18 -1.39 -9.13
N LEU A 243 -20.71 -2.41 -9.80
CA LEU A 243 -22.08 -2.45 -10.34
C LEU A 243 -23.11 -2.78 -9.25
N VAL A 244 -22.78 -3.74 -8.38
CA VAL A 244 -23.70 -4.29 -7.37
C VAL A 244 -23.72 -3.43 -6.10
N GLY A 245 -22.59 -2.81 -5.75
CA GLY A 245 -22.41 -2.01 -4.54
C GLY A 245 -22.00 -2.81 -3.30
N SER A 246 -21.28 -2.16 -2.39
CA SER A 246 -20.59 -2.82 -1.28
C SER A 246 -21.51 -3.51 -0.27
N THR A 247 -22.65 -2.88 0.07
CA THR A 247 -23.63 -3.44 1.00
C THR A 247 -24.12 -4.82 0.56
N TYR A 248 -24.44 -4.98 -0.72
CA TYR A 248 -24.95 -6.24 -1.28
C TYR A 248 -23.83 -7.29 -1.37
N MET A 249 -22.64 -6.88 -1.85
CA MET A 249 -21.46 -7.77 -1.89
C MET A 249 -21.08 -8.28 -0.50
N SER A 250 -21.22 -7.48 0.57
CA SER A 250 -20.98 -7.94 1.94
C SER A 250 -21.92 -9.08 2.37
N GLY A 251 -23.18 -9.07 1.88
CA GLY A 251 -24.12 -10.18 2.05
C GLY A 251 -23.61 -11.46 1.36
N LEU A 252 -23.23 -11.33 0.09
CA LEU A 252 -22.67 -12.43 -0.71
C LEU A 252 -21.40 -13.03 -0.07
N ARG A 253 -20.45 -12.21 0.38
CA ARG A 253 -19.21 -12.71 1.00
C ARG A 253 -19.46 -13.44 2.33
N ARG A 254 -20.41 -12.99 3.16
CA ARG A 254 -20.82 -13.73 4.36
C ARG A 254 -21.42 -15.10 4.01
N ALA A 255 -22.24 -15.16 2.96
CA ALA A 255 -22.82 -16.41 2.47
C ALA A 255 -21.75 -17.39 1.96
N GLU A 256 -20.77 -16.90 1.18
CA GLU A 256 -19.64 -17.72 0.71
C GLU A 256 -18.75 -18.20 1.88
N GLN A 257 -18.45 -17.32 2.84
CA GLN A 257 -17.66 -17.67 4.02
C GLN A 257 -18.35 -18.73 4.89
N SER A 258 -19.68 -18.68 5.01
CA SER A 258 -20.50 -19.71 5.66
C SER A 258 -20.43 -21.06 4.94
N ALA A 259 -20.39 -21.08 3.60
CA ALA A 259 -20.21 -22.30 2.85
C ALA A 259 -18.78 -22.87 2.95
N LYS A 260 -17.76 -22.00 3.03
CA LYS A 260 -16.36 -22.38 3.27
C LYS A 260 -16.15 -22.99 4.66
N SER A 261 -16.65 -22.34 5.72
CA SER A 261 -16.50 -22.86 7.09
C SER A 261 -17.24 -24.18 7.32
N LEU A 262 -18.31 -24.43 6.55
CA LEU A 262 -19.07 -25.68 6.57
C LEU A 262 -18.65 -26.68 5.47
N ALA A 263 -17.55 -26.43 4.74
CA ALA A 263 -17.02 -27.27 3.67
C ALA A 263 -18.08 -27.74 2.65
N LYS A 264 -18.96 -26.83 2.21
CA LYS A 264 -20.08 -27.14 1.31
C LYS A 264 -19.71 -26.98 -0.17
N GLY A 265 -20.26 -27.87 -1.00
CA GLY A 265 -20.22 -27.77 -2.46
C GLY A 265 -18.78 -27.58 -2.98
N LEU A 266 -18.54 -26.45 -3.66
CA LEU A 266 -17.22 -26.07 -4.20
C LEU A 266 -16.11 -25.97 -3.17
N PHE A 267 -16.45 -25.78 -1.88
CA PHE A 267 -15.51 -25.55 -0.80
C PHE A 267 -15.24 -26.79 0.07
N SER A 268 -15.72 -27.96 -0.37
CA SER A 268 -15.58 -29.24 0.36
C SER A 268 -14.14 -29.69 0.58
N ASN A 269 -13.20 -29.25 -0.25
CA ASN A 269 -11.77 -29.59 -0.14
C ASN A 269 -10.90 -28.46 0.45
N SER A 270 -11.46 -27.29 0.77
CA SER A 270 -10.70 -26.13 1.25
C SER A 270 -10.74 -26.02 2.78
N VAL A 271 -9.94 -26.84 3.47
CA VAL A 271 -9.85 -26.81 4.95
C VAL A 271 -8.66 -25.95 5.40
N SER A 272 -8.95 -24.76 5.93
CA SER A 272 -8.08 -23.99 6.84
C SER A 272 -8.88 -22.87 7.51
N ALA A 273 -9.44 -23.13 8.69
CA ALA A 273 -10.10 -22.11 9.51
C ALA A 273 -9.72 -22.32 10.99
N PRO A 274 -8.98 -21.40 11.63
CA PRO A 274 -8.74 -21.42 13.06
C PRO A 274 -9.98 -20.95 13.84
N ALA A 275 -10.28 -21.61 14.96
CA ALA A 275 -11.32 -21.20 15.90
C ALA A 275 -10.82 -20.04 16.82
N PRO A 276 -11.72 -19.21 17.37
CA PRO A 276 -11.33 -18.06 18.18
C PRO A 276 -10.81 -18.48 19.57
N SER A 277 -9.65 -17.96 19.97
CA SER A 277 -9.06 -18.18 21.30
C SER A 277 -9.12 -16.93 22.17
N THR A 278 -9.38 -17.14 23.46
CA THR A 278 -9.56 -16.10 24.50
C THR A 278 -8.31 -15.27 24.81
N THR A 279 -8.55 -14.11 25.41
CA THR A 279 -7.60 -13.03 25.71
C THR A 279 -6.31 -13.51 26.39
N LYS A 280 -5.19 -13.30 25.71
CA LYS A 280 -3.82 -13.33 26.27
C LYS A 280 -3.08 -12.07 25.80
N VAL A 281 -2.04 -11.68 26.54
CA VAL A 281 -1.20 -10.51 26.24
C VAL A 281 -0.61 -10.65 24.82
N ILE A 282 -0.82 -9.64 23.98
CA ILE A 282 -0.48 -9.66 22.56
C ILE A 282 0.87 -8.98 22.37
N GLY A 283 1.92 -9.77 22.17
CA GLY A 283 3.16 -9.33 21.52
C GLY A 283 3.18 -9.75 20.05
N SER A 284 4.08 -9.17 19.25
CA SER A 284 4.19 -9.37 17.79
C SER A 284 4.16 -10.84 17.34
N LYS A 285 4.80 -11.74 18.12
CA LYS A 285 4.89 -13.19 17.85
C LYS A 285 3.55 -13.93 17.87
N ASN A 286 2.47 -13.33 18.38
CA ASN A 286 1.14 -13.95 18.48
C ASN A 286 0.13 -13.42 17.44
N LEU A 287 0.54 -12.49 16.56
CA LEU A 287 -0.32 -11.92 15.53
C LEU A 287 -0.64 -12.94 14.43
N LYS A 288 -1.94 -13.07 14.11
CA LYS A 288 -2.44 -14.00 13.07
C LYS A 288 -3.59 -13.36 12.29
N PRO A 289 -3.73 -13.64 10.98
CA PRO A 289 -4.92 -13.28 10.22
C PRO A 289 -6.21 -13.71 10.93
N GLY A 290 -7.21 -12.85 10.94
CA GLY A 290 -8.47 -13.04 11.66
C GLY A 290 -8.53 -12.50 13.10
N SER A 291 -7.42 -11.97 13.63
CA SER A 291 -7.37 -11.42 15.01
C SER A 291 -7.64 -9.91 15.06
N SER A 292 -8.28 -9.46 16.14
CA SER A 292 -8.48 -8.04 16.46
C SER A 292 -7.68 -7.62 17.69
N ILE A 293 -7.10 -6.43 17.65
CA ILE A 293 -6.38 -5.79 18.76
C ILE A 293 -7.06 -4.46 19.06
N ASN A 294 -7.60 -4.31 20.27
CA ASN A 294 -8.16 -3.04 20.73
C ASN A 294 -7.07 -2.19 21.36
N ASN A 295 -7.29 -0.87 21.40
CA ASN A 295 -6.42 0.10 22.07
C ASN A 295 -4.97 0.15 21.53
N VAL A 296 -4.77 -0.12 20.22
CA VAL A 296 -3.48 0.18 19.57
C VAL A 296 -3.39 1.68 19.30
N THR A 297 -2.19 2.26 19.35
CA THR A 297 -1.95 3.68 19.04
C THR A 297 -1.05 3.80 17.81
N VAL A 298 -1.40 4.68 16.87
CA VAL A 298 -0.52 4.97 15.71
C VAL A 298 0.72 5.73 16.19
N ALA A 299 1.87 5.08 16.12
CA ALA A 299 3.14 5.65 16.55
C ALA A 299 3.86 6.42 15.43
N LYS A 300 3.80 5.91 14.20
CA LYS A 300 4.45 6.52 13.02
C LYS A 300 3.66 6.25 11.74
N VAL A 301 3.64 7.22 10.83
CA VAL A 301 3.17 7.03 9.45
C VAL A 301 4.39 7.01 8.55
N ILE A 302 4.69 5.85 7.95
CA ILE A 302 5.83 5.67 7.04
C ILE A 302 5.42 6.07 5.62
N ASN A 303 4.29 5.55 5.15
CA ASN A 303 3.63 5.92 3.90
C ASN A 303 2.12 6.05 4.16
N ALA A 304 1.36 6.59 3.22
CA ALA A 304 -0.09 6.70 3.37
C ALA A 304 -0.79 5.33 3.62
N ASP A 305 -0.21 4.22 3.12
CA ASP A 305 -0.71 2.86 3.38
C ASP A 305 0.14 2.05 4.37
N THR A 306 1.23 2.60 4.94
CA THR A 306 2.18 1.84 5.77
C THR A 306 2.44 2.58 7.09
N LEU A 307 2.10 1.96 8.21
CA LEU A 307 2.09 2.59 9.54
C LEU A 307 2.79 1.71 10.59
N ASN A 308 3.32 2.34 11.65
CA ASN A 308 3.65 1.66 12.90
C ASN A 308 2.50 1.84 13.90
N PHE A 309 2.08 0.73 14.51
CA PHE A 309 1.19 0.72 15.65
C PHE A 309 1.93 0.26 16.90
N ARG A 310 1.80 1.01 18.00
CA ARG A 310 2.18 0.54 19.33
C ARG A 310 1.09 -0.36 19.88
N LEU A 311 1.49 -1.54 20.35
CA LEU A 311 0.57 -2.52 20.93
C LEU A 311 0.08 -2.09 22.33
N PRO A 312 -1.15 -2.44 22.74
CA PRO A 312 -1.67 -2.07 24.04
C PRO A 312 -0.82 -2.69 25.17
N ASN A 313 -0.50 -1.88 26.18
CA ASN A 313 0.31 -2.28 27.35
C ASN A 313 1.72 -2.79 27.01
N SER A 314 2.28 -2.36 25.87
CA SER A 314 3.64 -2.67 25.42
C SER A 314 4.28 -1.44 24.78
N GLU A 315 5.60 -1.32 24.88
CA GLU A 315 6.36 -0.35 24.07
C GLU A 315 6.67 -0.90 22.67
N GLU A 316 6.32 -2.16 22.38
CA GLU A 316 6.50 -2.80 21.09
C GLU A 316 5.68 -2.10 19.99
N GLU A 317 6.38 -1.67 18.94
CA GLU A 317 5.80 -1.15 17.70
C GLU A 317 5.85 -2.21 16.59
N ILE A 318 4.73 -2.38 15.89
CA ILE A 318 4.62 -3.26 14.72
C ILE A 318 4.44 -2.42 13.45
N THR A 319 5.27 -2.65 12.44
CA THR A 319 5.07 -2.09 11.10
C THR A 319 4.08 -2.95 10.32
N VAL A 320 3.03 -2.33 9.81
CA VAL A 320 1.94 -2.98 9.07
C VAL A 320 1.58 -2.18 7.82
N GLN A 321 0.94 -2.83 6.85
CA GLN A 321 0.37 -2.16 5.67
C GLN A 321 -1.14 -2.29 5.67
N LEU A 322 -1.86 -1.26 5.23
CA LEU A 322 -3.31 -1.33 5.05
C LEU A 322 -3.67 -2.36 3.98
N ALA A 323 -4.55 -3.29 4.34
CA ALA A 323 -4.99 -4.36 3.46
C ALA A 323 -5.69 -3.79 2.22
N SER A 324 -5.46 -4.43 1.07
CA SER A 324 -6.02 -4.04 -0.22
C SER A 324 -5.76 -2.61 -0.73
N LEU A 325 -4.87 -1.83 -0.12
CA LEU A 325 -4.55 -0.47 -0.57
C LEU A 325 -3.14 -0.35 -1.16
N ARG A 326 -3.03 0.54 -2.15
CA ARG A 326 -1.76 1.01 -2.73
C ARG A 326 -1.73 2.53 -2.70
N ALA A 327 -0.90 3.07 -1.81
CA ALA A 327 -0.55 4.49 -1.78
C ALA A 327 0.27 4.89 -3.03
N PRO A 328 0.32 6.20 -3.38
CA PRO A 328 1.29 6.73 -4.35
C PRO A 328 2.72 6.32 -3.99
N ARG A 329 3.56 6.08 -4.99
CA ARG A 329 4.99 5.75 -4.82
C ARG A 329 5.86 6.69 -5.66
N PRO A 330 7.11 7.00 -5.24
CA PRO A 330 7.99 7.92 -5.99
C PRO A 330 8.23 7.51 -7.44
N ASN A 331 8.28 6.20 -7.71
CA ASN A 331 8.52 5.63 -9.04
C ASN A 331 7.24 5.41 -9.86
N ASP A 332 6.06 5.79 -9.35
CA ASP A 332 4.76 5.54 -9.97
C ASP A 332 4.31 6.73 -10.83
N LEU A 333 4.85 6.84 -12.04
CA LEU A 333 4.61 7.97 -12.96
C LEU A 333 3.22 7.95 -13.63
N THR A 334 2.24 7.22 -13.09
CA THR A 334 0.89 7.11 -13.65
C THR A 334 0.05 8.38 -13.46
N VAL A 335 0.35 9.18 -12.43
CA VAL A 335 -0.37 10.44 -12.12
C VAL A 335 0.33 11.66 -12.73
N THR A 336 1.67 11.67 -12.73
CA THR A 336 2.49 12.69 -13.40
C THR A 336 3.84 12.11 -13.81
N SER A 337 4.36 12.56 -14.95
CA SER A 337 5.71 12.24 -15.43
C SER A 337 6.81 13.05 -14.72
N ASN A 338 6.45 14.11 -13.99
CA ASN A 338 7.39 14.95 -13.26
C ASN A 338 7.72 14.33 -11.89
N LYS A 339 8.96 13.86 -11.72
CA LYS A 339 9.45 13.24 -10.48
C LYS A 339 9.27 14.11 -9.23
N LEU A 340 9.42 15.43 -9.33
CA LEU A 340 9.25 16.35 -8.19
C LEU A 340 7.78 16.46 -7.76
N GLN A 341 6.86 16.57 -8.72
CA GLN A 341 5.42 16.56 -8.43
C GLN A 341 4.96 15.20 -7.89
N GLN A 342 5.52 14.10 -8.40
CA GLN A 342 5.23 12.76 -7.89
C GLN A 342 5.73 12.58 -6.44
N GLN A 343 6.92 13.09 -6.11
CA GLN A 343 7.40 13.07 -4.73
C GLN A 343 6.55 13.96 -3.80
N ALA A 344 6.11 15.13 -4.27
CA ALA A 344 5.16 15.96 -3.53
C ALA A 344 3.83 15.23 -3.29
N LEU A 345 3.29 14.52 -4.29
CA LEU A 345 2.05 13.74 -4.18
C LEU A 345 2.15 12.64 -3.11
N VAL A 346 3.28 11.93 -3.08
CA VAL A 346 3.60 10.92 -2.04
C VAL A 346 3.65 11.58 -0.65
N ASN A 347 4.27 12.76 -0.54
CA ASN A 347 4.38 13.49 0.71
C ASN A 347 3.01 13.99 1.21
N THR A 348 2.19 14.61 0.36
CA THR A 348 0.82 15.03 0.71
C THR A 348 -0.02 13.84 1.18
N ALA A 349 0.05 12.70 0.50
CA ALA A 349 -0.68 11.50 0.91
C ALA A 349 -0.26 11.01 2.31
N ARG A 350 1.06 11.00 2.59
CA ARG A 350 1.63 10.62 3.89
C ARG A 350 1.22 11.60 4.99
N GLU A 351 1.27 12.90 4.73
CA GLU A 351 0.89 13.97 5.67
C GLU A 351 -0.61 14.00 5.95
N PHE A 352 -1.47 13.76 4.95
CA PHE A 352 -2.91 13.57 5.15
C PHE A 352 -3.17 12.47 6.18
N VAL A 353 -2.54 11.29 6.02
CA VAL A 353 -2.69 10.19 6.98
C VAL A 353 -2.14 10.54 8.35
N ARG A 354 -0.96 11.18 8.42
CA ARG A 354 -0.38 11.64 9.68
C ARG A 354 -1.37 12.55 10.44
N ASN A 355 -1.90 13.57 9.79
CA ASN A 355 -2.87 14.49 10.39
C ASN A 355 -4.18 13.81 10.80
N GLN A 356 -4.60 12.75 10.10
CA GLN A 356 -5.81 12.01 10.43
C GLN A 356 -5.65 11.02 11.59
N VAL A 357 -4.50 10.37 11.78
CA VAL A 357 -4.38 9.25 12.74
C VAL A 357 -3.18 9.25 13.69
N ILE A 358 -2.16 10.10 13.53
CA ILE A 358 -0.98 10.05 14.42
C ILE A 358 -1.37 10.24 15.90
N GLY A 359 -0.84 9.40 16.80
CA GLY A 359 -1.17 9.42 18.22
C GLY A 359 -2.61 9.02 18.58
N LYS A 360 -3.50 8.75 17.60
CA LYS A 360 -4.85 8.26 17.86
C LYS A 360 -4.83 6.78 18.19
N THR A 361 -5.76 6.41 19.06
CA THR A 361 -5.96 5.04 19.54
C THR A 361 -7.19 4.42 18.88
N GLY A 362 -7.13 3.12 18.55
CA GLY A 362 -8.22 2.45 17.85
C GLY A 362 -8.16 0.92 17.88
N GLN A 363 -8.94 0.28 17.01
CA GLN A 363 -8.97 -1.16 16.80
C GLN A 363 -8.22 -1.50 15.50
N LEU A 364 -7.24 -2.41 15.62
CA LEU A 364 -6.56 -3.04 14.50
C LEU A 364 -7.18 -4.40 14.24
N TYR A 365 -7.49 -4.71 12.99
CA TYR A 365 -7.83 -6.06 12.53
C TYR A 365 -6.75 -6.57 11.60
N ILE A 366 -6.27 -7.80 11.80
CA ILE A 366 -5.29 -8.43 10.92
C ILE A 366 -6.04 -9.18 9.82
N ASP A 367 -6.15 -8.58 8.63
CA ASP A 367 -6.81 -9.20 7.47
C ASP A 367 -5.98 -10.35 6.89
N GLY A 368 -4.66 -10.18 6.82
CA GLY A 368 -3.77 -11.12 6.15
C GLY A 368 -2.30 -10.93 6.49
N TYR A 369 -1.46 -11.71 5.82
CA TYR A 369 0.00 -11.62 5.90
C TYR A 369 0.55 -11.79 4.49
N ARG A 370 1.39 -10.85 4.05
CA ARG A 370 2.14 -10.96 2.80
C ARG A 370 3.52 -11.53 3.13
N GLU A 371 3.92 -12.59 2.44
CA GLU A 371 5.28 -13.13 2.52
C GLU A 371 6.31 -12.18 1.87
N ALA A 372 7.56 -12.29 2.29
CA ALA A 372 8.63 -11.50 1.68
C ALA A 372 8.88 -11.98 0.24
N ASN A 373 8.91 -11.05 -0.72
CA ASN A 373 9.31 -11.31 -2.09
C ASN A 373 10.60 -10.55 -2.39
N ALA A 374 11.72 -11.27 -2.40
CA ALA A 374 13.05 -10.71 -2.60
C ALA A 374 13.23 -10.10 -4.00
N ASP A 375 12.66 -10.74 -5.03
CA ASP A 375 12.77 -10.31 -6.44
C ASP A 375 12.06 -8.97 -6.69
N LEU A 376 10.99 -8.70 -5.95
CA LEU A 376 10.21 -7.46 -6.01
C LEU A 376 10.58 -6.44 -4.91
N GLY A 377 11.58 -6.74 -4.07
CA GLY A 377 11.97 -5.88 -2.95
C GLY A 377 10.86 -5.66 -1.91
N LEU A 378 9.94 -6.62 -1.75
CA LEU A 378 8.82 -6.54 -0.82
C LEU A 378 9.14 -7.28 0.48
N ASP A 379 9.18 -6.56 1.60
CA ASP A 379 9.27 -7.18 2.92
C ASP A 379 8.00 -7.96 3.27
N SER A 380 8.13 -8.98 4.12
CA SER A 380 6.96 -9.62 4.73
C SER A 380 6.25 -8.65 5.67
N ARG A 381 4.93 -8.48 5.53
CA ARG A 381 4.16 -7.52 6.34
C ARG A 381 2.78 -8.08 6.68
N PHE A 382 2.31 -7.77 7.89
CA PHE A 382 0.90 -7.92 8.23
C PHE A 382 0.06 -6.90 7.44
N LEU A 383 -1.05 -7.39 6.90
CA LEU A 383 -2.04 -6.61 6.18
C LEU A 383 -3.23 -6.38 7.11
N VAL A 384 -3.64 -5.13 7.27
CA VAL A 384 -4.55 -4.74 8.35
C VAL A 384 -5.63 -3.74 7.93
N SER A 385 -6.71 -3.72 8.70
CA SER A 385 -7.75 -2.69 8.67
C SER A 385 -7.74 -1.97 10.02
N PHE A 386 -7.64 -0.64 10.01
CA PHE A 386 -7.57 0.17 11.23
C PHE A 386 -8.80 1.07 11.38
N LYS A 387 -9.47 0.96 12.53
CA LYS A 387 -10.65 1.76 12.87
C LYS A 387 -10.39 2.62 14.09
N PHE A 388 -10.71 3.91 13.99
CA PHE A 388 -10.55 4.89 15.06
C PHE A 388 -11.83 5.72 15.19
N GLY A 389 -12.38 5.78 16.41
CA GLY A 389 -13.75 6.28 16.61
C GLY A 389 -14.75 5.51 15.72
N ASN A 390 -15.50 6.24 14.91
CA ASN A 390 -16.46 5.68 13.93
C ASN A 390 -15.93 5.64 12.49
N GLN A 391 -14.62 5.79 12.27
CA GLN A 391 -14.01 5.84 10.93
C GLN A 391 -13.07 4.66 10.69
N ASP A 392 -13.06 4.18 9.45
CA ASP A 392 -12.07 3.22 8.92
C ASP A 392 -11.03 3.99 8.10
N LEU A 393 -9.75 3.79 8.40
CA LEU A 393 -8.66 4.53 7.75
C LEU A 393 -8.57 4.22 6.25
N SER A 394 -8.83 2.97 5.86
CA SER A 394 -8.75 2.56 4.47
C SER A 394 -9.87 3.22 3.64
N GLU A 395 -11.08 3.30 4.19
CA GLU A 395 -12.20 4.04 3.55
C GLU A 395 -11.92 5.54 3.47
N LEU A 396 -11.36 6.14 4.53
CA LEU A 396 -11.02 7.57 4.56
C LEU A 396 -9.97 7.94 3.51
N LEU A 397 -8.98 7.08 3.30
CA LEU A 397 -7.93 7.22 2.28
C LEU A 397 -8.51 7.22 0.86
N VAL A 398 -9.27 6.18 0.52
CA VAL A 398 -9.82 6.02 -0.83
C VAL A 398 -10.84 7.12 -1.16
N ASN A 399 -11.73 7.47 -0.21
CA ASN A 399 -12.73 8.53 -0.36
C ASN A 399 -12.12 9.95 -0.51
N ASN A 400 -10.83 10.10 -0.24
CA ASN A 400 -10.07 11.33 -0.49
C ASN A 400 -9.01 11.19 -1.58
N GLY A 401 -8.98 10.07 -2.31
CA GLY A 401 -8.07 9.85 -3.44
C GLY A 401 -6.60 9.61 -3.04
N TRP A 402 -6.32 9.29 -1.77
CA TRP A 402 -4.95 9.12 -1.28
C TRP A 402 -4.45 7.67 -1.32
N ALA A 403 -5.28 6.74 -1.79
CA ALA A 403 -4.90 5.38 -2.15
C ALA A 403 -5.74 4.86 -3.31
N SER A 404 -5.14 3.97 -4.10
CA SER A 404 -5.84 3.09 -5.05
C SER A 404 -6.12 1.73 -4.40
N VAL A 405 -7.08 0.99 -4.94
CA VAL A 405 -7.54 -0.30 -4.41
C VAL A 405 -6.97 -1.44 -5.23
N ILE A 406 -6.26 -2.34 -4.54
CA ILE A 406 -5.65 -3.53 -5.15
C ILE A 406 -6.77 -4.50 -5.55
N LYS A 407 -6.78 -4.90 -6.82
CA LYS A 407 -7.67 -5.95 -7.33
C LYS A 407 -7.05 -7.32 -7.07
N HIS A 408 -7.52 -8.00 -6.03
CA HIS A 408 -7.02 -9.33 -5.64
C HIS A 408 -7.54 -10.42 -6.58
N ASN A 409 -6.67 -11.35 -6.96
CA ASN A 409 -7.03 -12.57 -7.71
C ASN A 409 -7.14 -13.76 -6.74
N LYS A 410 -7.28 -15.00 -7.26
CA LYS A 410 -7.38 -16.20 -6.40
C LYS A 410 -6.12 -16.48 -5.57
N ALA A 411 -4.93 -16.14 -6.05
CA ALA A 411 -3.69 -16.33 -5.29
C ALA A 411 -3.57 -15.30 -4.16
N THR A 412 -3.86 -14.03 -4.44
CA THR A 412 -3.79 -12.93 -3.46
C THR A 412 -5.09 -12.73 -2.66
N SER A 413 -6.07 -13.63 -2.73
CA SER A 413 -7.36 -13.45 -2.04
C SER A 413 -7.23 -13.45 -0.51
N HIS A 414 -6.17 -14.05 0.03
CA HIS A 414 -5.83 -14.08 1.45
C HIS A 414 -5.23 -12.74 1.96
N GLU A 415 -4.92 -11.81 1.06
CA GLU A 415 -4.42 -10.46 1.38
C GLU A 415 -5.54 -9.38 1.42
N ARG A 416 -6.79 -9.80 1.23
CA ARG A 416 -7.94 -8.92 0.98
C ARG A 416 -8.51 -8.34 2.28
N SER A 417 -8.79 -7.04 2.31
CA SER A 417 -9.45 -6.41 3.47
C SER A 417 -10.91 -6.84 3.64
N LEU A 418 -11.41 -6.86 4.88
CA LEU A 418 -12.83 -7.11 5.16
C LEU A 418 -13.79 -6.15 4.45
N ASN A 419 -13.37 -4.91 4.23
CA ASN A 419 -14.15 -3.86 3.57
C ASN A 419 -13.80 -3.67 2.08
N TRP A 420 -13.15 -4.64 1.43
CA TRP A 420 -12.69 -4.51 0.04
C TRP A 420 -13.74 -4.00 -0.95
N ASP A 421 -14.97 -4.54 -0.91
CA ASP A 421 -16.05 -4.10 -1.80
C ASP A 421 -16.42 -2.62 -1.58
N ARG A 422 -16.30 -2.15 -0.34
CA ARG A 422 -16.54 -0.76 0.05
C ARG A 422 -15.43 0.15 -0.45
N LEU A 423 -14.17 -0.29 -0.36
CA LEU A 423 -13.04 0.42 -0.95
C LEU A 423 -13.21 0.53 -2.47
N VAL A 424 -13.59 -0.55 -3.17
CA VAL A 424 -13.84 -0.54 -4.61
C VAL A 424 -14.97 0.45 -5.00
N GLU A 425 -16.07 0.50 -4.24
CA GLU A 425 -17.15 1.46 -4.47
C GLU A 425 -16.69 2.92 -4.25
N LEU A 426 -15.87 3.17 -3.22
CA LEU A 426 -15.32 4.49 -2.93
C LEU A 426 -14.31 4.95 -3.98
N GLU A 427 -13.47 4.04 -4.50
CA GLU A 427 -12.50 4.34 -5.55
C GLU A 427 -13.20 4.77 -6.84
N GLU A 428 -14.25 4.04 -7.23
CA GLU A 428 -15.00 4.36 -8.44
C GLU A 428 -15.74 5.70 -8.32
N LYS A 429 -16.22 6.05 -7.14
CA LYS A 429 -16.75 7.40 -6.86
C LYS A 429 -15.66 8.47 -6.95
N ALA A 430 -14.48 8.22 -6.37
CA ALA A 430 -13.37 9.17 -6.42
C ALA A 430 -12.86 9.43 -7.85
N LYS A 431 -12.83 8.40 -8.70
CA LYS A 431 -12.56 8.54 -10.15
C LYS A 431 -13.60 9.38 -10.87
N ASN A 432 -14.88 9.06 -10.68
CA ASN A 432 -15.98 9.76 -11.35
C ASN A 432 -16.12 11.23 -10.90
N ASP A 433 -15.85 11.50 -9.62
CA ASP A 433 -15.80 12.88 -9.12
C ASP A 433 -14.60 13.65 -9.65
N ALA A 434 -13.48 12.99 -9.94
CA ALA A 434 -12.23 13.54 -10.47
C ALA A 434 -11.68 14.77 -9.72
N LYS A 435 -12.00 14.89 -8.42
CA LYS A 435 -11.81 16.11 -7.59
C LYS A 435 -10.72 16.02 -6.53
N LYS A 436 -10.13 14.84 -6.29
CA LYS A 436 -9.24 14.62 -5.12
C LYS A 436 -8.11 13.64 -5.40
N GLY A 437 -6.95 13.91 -4.80
CA GLY A 437 -5.80 13.00 -4.76
C GLY A 437 -5.38 12.49 -6.14
N ILE A 438 -5.00 11.22 -6.24
CA ILE A 438 -4.50 10.58 -7.47
C ILE A 438 -5.52 10.57 -8.64
N TRP A 439 -6.79 10.87 -8.36
CA TRP A 439 -7.86 10.88 -9.35
C TRP A 439 -8.20 12.29 -9.86
N PHE A 440 -7.49 13.33 -9.44
CA PHE A 440 -7.78 14.69 -9.87
C PHE A 440 -7.46 14.92 -11.35
N SER A 441 -8.45 15.36 -12.13
CA SER A 441 -8.29 15.62 -13.57
C SER A 441 -7.91 17.07 -13.91
N GLY A 442 -7.67 17.91 -12.92
CA GLY A 442 -7.19 19.29 -13.11
C GLY A 442 -5.68 19.41 -12.94
N ASP A 443 -5.19 20.65 -12.86
CA ASP A 443 -3.80 20.96 -12.54
C ASP A 443 -3.39 20.37 -11.17
N ILE A 444 -2.53 19.34 -11.19
CA ILE A 444 -2.11 18.58 -10.01
C ILE A 444 -1.58 19.47 -8.88
N ASN A 445 -1.00 20.63 -9.20
CA ASN A 445 -0.50 21.60 -8.21
C ASN A 445 -1.60 22.15 -7.27
N LYS A 446 -2.89 21.93 -7.58
CA LYS A 446 -4.04 22.31 -6.75
C LYS A 446 -4.46 21.25 -5.72
N ILE A 447 -4.00 20.00 -5.86
CA ILE A 447 -4.42 18.86 -5.01
C ILE A 447 -3.27 18.09 -4.38
N LEU A 448 -2.04 18.27 -4.86
CA LEU A 448 -0.95 18.46 -3.91
C LEU A 448 -1.50 19.41 -2.84
N THR A 449 -1.33 19.11 -1.54
CA THR A 449 -1.43 20.21 -0.57
C THR A 449 -0.53 21.27 -1.15
N VAL A 450 -1.11 22.45 -1.35
CA VAL A 450 -0.36 23.48 -2.04
C VAL A 450 0.86 23.66 -1.18
N VAL A 451 2.00 23.30 -1.76
CA VAL A 451 3.14 24.18 -1.75
C VAL A 451 2.65 25.52 -2.35
N LYS A 452 1.82 26.24 -1.56
CA LYS A 452 2.11 27.64 -1.22
C LYS A 452 3.62 27.65 -0.92
N ARG A 453 4.40 28.71 -1.16
CA ARG A 453 5.88 28.63 -0.94
C ARG A 453 6.22 27.93 0.39
N GLU A 454 5.46 28.33 1.41
CA GLU A 454 5.11 27.73 2.71
C GLU A 454 5.02 26.19 2.86
N GLU A 455 5.09 25.32 1.83
CA GLU A 455 5.20 23.83 1.99
C GLU A 455 6.31 23.11 1.17
N LEU A 456 7.20 23.87 0.53
CA LEU A 456 8.65 23.53 0.54
C LEU A 456 9.33 24.13 1.78
N GLU A 457 8.51 24.73 2.65
CA GLU A 457 8.81 25.28 3.94
C GLU A 457 8.04 24.45 4.99
N ASP A 458 8.53 24.45 6.22
CA ASP A 458 7.72 24.24 7.43
C ASP A 458 7.19 22.87 7.87
N ILE A 459 8.04 22.28 8.72
CA ILE A 459 7.61 21.77 10.03
C ILE A 459 7.70 22.90 11.11
N THR A 460 7.84 24.18 10.73
CA THR A 460 8.23 25.30 11.62
C THR A 460 7.26 26.51 11.73
N LEU A 461 6.76 27.12 10.65
CA LEU A 461 5.96 28.38 10.70
C LEU A 461 4.64 28.29 11.45
N ILE A 462 3.93 27.14 11.42
CA ILE A 462 2.61 27.04 12.08
C ILE A 462 2.74 27.25 13.60
N SER A 463 3.91 26.94 14.18
CA SER A 463 4.21 27.25 15.59
C SER A 463 4.60 28.70 15.87
N PHE A 464 4.81 29.52 14.83
CA PHE A 464 5.27 30.91 14.91
C PHE A 464 4.13 31.93 14.73
N GLN A 465 3.09 31.63 13.94
CA GLN A 465 1.93 32.54 13.77
C GLN A 465 1.13 32.77 15.07
N GLU A 466 1.15 31.83 16.02
CA GLU A 466 0.55 32.01 17.35
C GLU A 466 1.55 32.48 18.43
N ARG A 467 2.86 32.46 18.16
CA ARG A 467 3.91 32.83 19.13
C ARG A 467 4.73 34.02 18.66
N PHE A 468 4.14 35.17 18.94
CA PHE A 468 4.73 36.50 19.00
C PHE A 468 6.16 36.48 19.56
N ASN A 469 7.18 36.55 18.70
CA ASN A 469 8.59 36.83 19.04
C ASN A 469 9.33 37.35 17.80
N SER A 470 10.44 38.06 17.99
CA SER A 470 11.26 38.63 16.90
C SER A 470 11.95 37.54 16.07
N ILE A 471 12.15 37.82 14.77
CA ILE A 471 12.82 36.86 13.87
C ILE A 471 14.28 36.72 14.27
N HIS A 472 14.71 35.47 14.47
CA HIS A 472 16.08 35.18 14.89
C HIS A 472 16.98 34.98 13.67
N GLU A 473 17.54 36.09 13.19
CA GLU A 473 18.44 36.30 12.03
C GLU A 473 19.29 35.08 11.58
N ILE A 474 19.96 34.38 12.52
CA ILE A 474 20.78 33.17 12.26
C ILE A 474 19.97 32.01 11.64
N ALA A 475 18.74 31.81 12.08
CA ALA A 475 17.89 30.71 11.63
C ALA A 475 17.17 31.02 10.31
N ALA A 476 17.11 32.31 9.94
CA ALA A 476 16.46 32.77 8.72
C ALA A 476 17.41 32.83 7.52
N SER A 477 18.69 33.15 7.71
CA SER A 477 19.66 33.33 6.62
C SER A 477 20.08 32.04 5.89
N SER A 478 19.84 30.87 6.50
CA SER A 478 19.96 29.56 5.82
C SER A 478 18.67 29.10 5.12
N ASN A 479 17.58 29.87 5.22
CA ASN A 479 16.32 29.60 4.53
C ASN A 479 16.29 30.31 3.18
N LYS A 480 15.99 29.60 2.09
CA LYS A 480 15.97 30.15 0.71
C LYS A 480 14.90 31.24 0.48
N TYR A 481 14.06 31.52 1.46
CA TYR A 481 13.01 32.55 1.44
C TYR A 481 13.29 33.74 2.39
N TYR A 482 14.54 33.90 2.85
CA TYR A 482 14.99 34.99 3.72
C TYR A 482 14.46 36.38 3.31
N ASP A 483 14.61 36.76 2.04
CA ASP A 483 14.19 38.07 1.52
C ASP A 483 12.66 38.31 1.60
N GLU A 484 11.85 37.24 1.56
CA GLU A 484 10.38 37.33 1.69
C GLU A 484 9.94 37.37 3.15
N LEU A 485 10.67 36.71 4.05
CA LEU A 485 10.47 36.82 5.49
C LEU A 485 10.83 38.21 6.02
N VAL A 486 11.96 38.79 5.58
CA VAL A 486 12.38 40.15 5.97
C VAL A 486 11.34 41.18 5.52
N LYS A 487 10.90 41.13 4.25
CA LYS A 487 9.83 42.01 3.73
C LYS A 487 8.50 41.86 4.47
N SER A 488 8.17 40.63 4.89
CA SER A 488 6.96 40.36 5.68
C SER A 488 7.07 40.91 7.10
N GLU A 489 8.26 40.91 7.71
CA GLU A 489 8.51 41.52 9.02
C GLU A 489 8.46 43.06 8.96
N GLU A 490 9.08 43.66 7.93
CA GLU A 490 9.01 45.10 7.66
C GLU A 490 7.56 45.54 7.44
N SER A 491 6.80 44.82 6.61
CA SER A 491 5.38 45.09 6.38
C SER A 491 4.53 44.92 7.65
N ALA A 492 4.87 43.98 8.54
CA ALA A 492 4.20 43.81 9.84
C ALA A 492 4.52 44.97 10.82
N LYS A 493 5.74 45.51 10.78
CA LYS A 493 6.18 46.69 11.56
C LYS A 493 5.51 47.97 11.06
N GLU A 494 5.46 48.20 9.75
CA GLU A 494 4.73 49.33 9.15
C GLU A 494 3.24 49.31 9.45
N LEU A 495 2.60 48.13 9.34
CA LEU A 495 1.16 47.96 9.57
C LEU A 495 0.77 47.82 11.06
N LYS A 496 1.75 47.88 11.99
CA LYS A 496 1.56 47.71 13.44
C LYS A 496 0.70 46.50 13.84
N LYS A 497 0.94 45.34 13.22
CA LYS A 497 0.18 44.10 13.49
C LYS A 497 0.90 43.21 14.51
N GLY A 498 0.13 42.54 15.37
CA GLY A 498 0.65 41.59 16.37
C GLY A 498 1.55 42.26 17.42
N VAL A 499 2.75 41.71 17.64
CA VAL A 499 3.75 42.22 18.61
C VAL A 499 4.11 43.69 18.37
N TRP A 500 4.00 44.13 17.13
CA TRP A 500 4.37 45.47 16.68
C TRP A 500 3.23 46.51 16.81
N SER A 501 2.11 46.15 17.43
CA SER A 501 1.00 47.07 17.74
C SER A 501 1.45 48.30 18.55
N ASN A 502 2.35 48.10 19.51
CA ASN A 502 2.94 49.16 20.32
C ASN A 502 4.37 49.56 19.85
N TYR A 503 4.71 49.33 18.59
CA TYR A 503 6.02 49.68 18.04
C TYR A 503 6.22 51.20 17.98
N ASP A 504 7.10 51.72 18.84
CA ASP A 504 7.70 53.05 18.75
C ASP A 504 9.05 52.92 18.04
N PRO A 505 9.23 53.49 16.83
CA PRO A 505 10.50 53.45 16.11
C PRO A 505 11.70 54.01 16.89
N LYS A 506 11.51 54.92 17.86
CA LYS A 506 12.61 55.49 18.65
C LYS A 506 12.99 54.62 19.84
N GLU A 507 12.02 54.02 20.53
CA GLU A 507 12.30 53.08 21.62
C GLU A 507 12.77 51.73 21.08
N ALA A 508 12.22 51.29 19.95
CA ALA A 508 12.67 50.11 19.22
C ALA A 508 14.03 50.34 18.55
N ALA A 509 14.33 51.51 17.97
CA ALA A 509 15.69 51.82 17.54
C ALA A 509 16.66 51.83 18.73
N ARG A 510 16.30 52.41 19.89
CA ARG A 510 17.20 52.42 21.06
C ARG A 510 17.41 51.03 21.67
N LYS A 511 16.37 50.19 21.73
CA LYS A 511 16.48 48.78 22.17
C LYS A 511 17.12 47.90 21.11
N GLN A 512 16.93 48.16 19.82
CA GLN A 512 17.73 47.54 18.77
C GLN A 512 19.16 48.07 18.80
N ASP A 513 19.47 49.30 19.16
CA ASP A 513 20.86 49.75 19.25
C ASP A 513 21.55 49.08 20.45
N GLU A 514 20.85 48.87 21.57
CA GLU A 514 21.36 48.11 22.72
C GLU A 514 21.38 46.58 22.47
N GLU A 515 20.33 45.97 21.91
CA GLU A 515 20.30 44.53 21.57
C GLU A 515 21.19 44.22 20.38
N THR A 516 21.18 45.02 19.32
CA THR A 516 22.02 44.87 18.13
C THR A 516 23.46 45.25 18.45
N ALA A 517 23.77 46.13 19.42
CA ALA A 517 25.13 46.16 19.97
C ALA A 517 25.49 44.83 20.66
N ASN A 518 24.62 44.31 21.54
CA ASN A 518 24.82 43.02 22.24
C ASN A 518 24.77 41.78 21.33
N LYS A 519 24.22 41.90 20.11
CA LYS A 519 23.98 40.82 19.14
C LYS A 519 24.92 40.92 17.95
N LEU A 520 25.34 42.11 17.52
CA LEU A 520 26.56 42.32 16.71
C LEU A 520 27.79 41.84 17.49
N LEU A 521 27.87 42.09 18.81
CA LEU A 521 28.86 41.45 19.70
C LEU A 521 28.81 39.90 19.72
N LYS A 522 27.82 39.27 19.07
CA LYS A 522 27.63 37.81 18.97
C LYS A 522 27.50 37.26 17.54
N LEU A 523 27.34 38.10 16.50
CA LEU A 523 27.05 37.69 15.13
C LEU A 523 27.79 38.46 14.03
N SER A 524 28.23 39.69 14.27
CA SER A 524 29.36 40.21 13.50
C SER A 524 30.62 39.75 14.21
N ILE A 525 31.57 39.19 13.45
CA ILE A 525 32.61 38.29 13.97
C ILE A 525 32.02 36.89 14.23
N ASP A 526 32.04 36.10 13.15
CA ASP A 526 32.64 34.77 13.17
C ASP A 526 32.13 33.74 14.20
N SER A 527 31.57 32.62 13.71
CA SER A 527 31.24 31.46 14.55
C SER A 527 32.50 30.92 15.22
N LYS A 528 32.76 31.33 16.46
CA LYS A 528 34.00 30.99 17.18
C LYS A 528 34.26 29.48 17.10
N PRO A 529 35.49 29.06 16.74
CA PRO A 529 35.78 27.63 16.62
C PRO A 529 35.47 26.89 17.92
N GLN A 530 34.90 25.69 17.79
CA GLN A 530 34.67 24.81 18.93
C GLN A 530 35.93 24.00 19.20
N PHE A 531 36.35 23.89 20.45
CA PHE A 531 37.57 23.16 20.81
C PHE A 531 37.20 21.80 21.39
N PHE A 532 37.80 20.74 20.84
CA PHE A 532 37.65 19.37 21.31
C PHE A 532 39.03 18.75 21.55
N ASP A 533 39.24 18.14 22.71
CA ASP A 533 40.33 17.20 22.90
C ASP A 533 40.00 15.93 22.08
N ILE A 534 40.91 15.52 21.20
CA ILE A 534 40.69 14.39 20.28
C ILE A 534 41.87 13.42 20.21
N GLU A 535 41.56 12.21 19.76
CA GLU A 535 42.50 11.17 19.35
C GLU A 535 42.14 10.79 17.90
N VAL A 536 43.11 10.86 16.99
CA VAL A 536 42.92 10.53 15.57
C VAL A 536 42.97 9.01 15.40
N THR A 537 42.02 8.44 14.66
CA THR A 537 41.81 6.99 14.57
C THR A 537 41.97 6.42 13.17
N ASP A 538 41.88 7.25 12.13
CA ASP A 538 42.04 6.89 10.72
C ASP A 538 42.24 8.15 9.88
N ILE A 539 42.98 8.06 8.79
CA ILE A 539 43.08 9.11 7.76
C ILE A 539 42.87 8.41 6.42
N ASP A 540 41.82 8.78 5.69
CA ASP A 540 41.55 8.15 4.40
C ASP A 540 42.36 8.76 3.24
N THR A 541 42.37 8.08 2.10
CA THR A 541 43.13 8.50 0.90
C THR A 541 42.67 9.83 0.30
N SER A 542 41.60 10.45 0.79
CA SER A 542 41.19 11.81 0.41
C SER A 542 41.65 12.88 1.40
N GLY A 543 42.30 12.50 2.49
CA GLY A 543 42.70 13.39 3.58
C GLY A 543 41.59 13.69 4.59
N ILE A 544 40.49 12.92 4.59
CA ILE A 544 39.48 13.02 5.65
C ILE A 544 40.00 12.27 6.88
N ILE A 545 40.08 13.00 7.98
CA ILE A 545 40.58 12.53 9.27
C ILE A 545 39.38 12.06 10.10
N SER A 546 39.42 10.83 10.58
CA SER A 546 38.46 10.30 11.55
C SER A 546 39.04 10.35 12.96
N TYR A 547 38.22 10.69 13.95
CA TYR A 547 38.68 10.92 15.31
C TYR A 547 37.65 10.58 16.40
N HIS A 548 38.14 10.32 17.61
CA HIS A 548 37.34 10.22 18.83
C HIS A 548 37.44 11.50 19.66
N LYS A 549 36.36 11.84 20.36
CA LYS A 549 36.37 12.91 21.38
C LYS A 549 36.80 12.35 22.72
N LEU A 550 37.77 12.99 23.35
CA LEU A 550 38.37 12.57 24.62
C LEU A 550 37.61 13.08 25.86
N ASP A 551 36.39 13.61 25.69
CA ASP A 551 35.56 13.99 26.83
C ASP A 551 35.20 12.77 27.69
N ALA A 552 35.14 12.98 29.01
CA ALA A 552 34.96 11.90 29.98
C ALA A 552 33.66 11.08 29.79
N SER A 553 32.64 11.65 29.15
CA SER A 553 31.38 10.95 28.89
C SER A 553 31.47 10.05 27.66
N THR A 554 32.11 10.51 26.58
CA THR A 554 32.34 9.74 25.36
C THR A 554 33.34 8.61 25.61
N VAL A 555 34.48 8.89 26.24
CA VAL A 555 35.50 7.88 26.59
C VAL A 555 34.91 6.76 27.45
N LYS A 556 34.10 7.12 28.46
CA LYS A 556 33.43 6.12 29.32
C LYS A 556 32.46 5.25 28.53
N LYS A 557 31.55 5.85 27.74
CA LYS A 557 30.58 5.11 26.91
C LYS A 557 31.26 4.22 25.88
N PHE A 558 32.35 4.69 25.28
CA PHE A 558 33.10 3.92 24.30
C PHE A 558 33.82 2.73 24.94
N SER A 559 34.38 2.90 26.14
CA SER A 559 34.97 1.80 26.91
C SER A 559 33.91 0.75 27.30
N GLU A 560 32.74 1.18 27.81
CA GLU A 560 31.61 0.29 28.12
C GLU A 560 31.15 -0.49 26.88
N PHE A 561 30.99 0.19 25.75
CA PHE A 561 30.66 -0.40 24.45
C PHE A 561 31.71 -1.42 23.99
N LYS A 562 32.99 -1.03 23.91
CA LYS A 562 34.11 -1.85 23.43
C LYS A 562 34.28 -3.12 24.26
N ASN A 563 34.10 -3.03 25.58
CA ASN A 563 34.11 -4.18 26.47
C ASN A 563 32.92 -5.11 26.23
N GLY A 564 31.69 -4.60 26.18
CA GLY A 564 30.49 -5.41 25.93
C GLY A 564 30.50 -6.08 24.54
N PHE A 565 30.89 -5.34 23.51
CA PHE A 565 30.98 -5.82 22.13
C PHE A 565 32.04 -6.93 21.98
N GLY A 566 33.22 -6.72 22.57
CA GLY A 566 34.29 -7.71 22.62
C GLY A 566 33.90 -8.97 23.39
N GLN A 567 33.27 -8.84 24.57
CA GLN A 567 32.77 -9.97 25.37
C GLN A 567 31.67 -10.75 24.67
N PHE A 568 30.80 -10.09 23.90
CA PHE A 568 29.79 -10.80 23.10
C PHE A 568 30.44 -11.61 21.98
N HIS A 569 31.35 -11.00 21.21
CA HIS A 569 31.95 -11.66 20.05
C HIS A 569 33.06 -12.67 20.36
N SER A 570 33.54 -12.75 21.62
CA SER A 570 34.44 -13.80 22.11
C SER A 570 33.72 -15.13 22.42
N GLN A 571 32.38 -15.12 22.51
CA GLN A 571 31.58 -16.33 22.72
C GLN A 571 31.52 -17.18 21.44
N LEU A 572 31.25 -18.48 21.59
CA LEU A 572 31.16 -19.39 20.44
C LEU A 572 30.00 -18.97 19.52
N PRO A 573 30.20 -18.98 18.19
CA PRO A 573 29.12 -18.72 17.25
C PRO A 573 27.97 -19.71 17.38
N SER A 574 26.75 -19.20 17.44
CA SER A 574 25.54 -20.01 17.41
C SER A 574 25.31 -20.61 16.03
N ALA A 575 24.75 -21.82 15.97
CA ALA A 575 24.21 -22.38 14.73
C ALA A 575 22.81 -21.82 14.38
N SER A 576 22.16 -21.11 15.31
CA SER A 576 20.84 -20.51 15.12
C SER A 576 20.95 -19.06 14.65
N SER A 577 20.31 -18.74 13.53
CA SER A 577 20.27 -17.38 12.95
C SER A 577 19.54 -16.35 13.80
N ASN A 578 18.84 -16.78 14.85
CA ASN A 578 17.94 -15.95 15.66
C ASN A 578 18.39 -15.88 17.13
N SER A 579 19.64 -16.26 17.43
CA SER A 579 20.18 -16.21 18.79
C SER A 579 20.50 -14.76 19.18
N THR A 580 19.86 -14.27 20.24
CA THR A 580 20.14 -12.92 20.80
C THR A 580 21.38 -12.91 21.70
N ASP A 581 21.69 -14.05 22.29
CA ASP A 581 22.63 -14.15 23.41
C ASP A 581 24.03 -14.60 22.97
N LEU A 582 24.17 -15.04 21.70
CA LEU A 582 25.41 -15.54 21.10
C LEU A 582 25.64 -14.93 19.71
N PRO A 583 26.90 -14.73 19.29
CA PRO A 583 27.21 -14.21 17.96
C PRO A 583 26.80 -15.20 16.84
N PHE A 584 26.43 -14.68 15.67
CA PHE A 584 26.04 -15.49 14.51
C PHE A 584 26.69 -14.97 13.22
N ASN A 585 27.34 -15.86 12.46
CA ASN A 585 28.00 -15.53 11.18
C ASN A 585 26.98 -15.38 10.05
N LEU A 586 27.19 -14.43 9.14
CA LEU A 586 26.30 -14.24 8.00
C LEU A 586 26.42 -15.42 7.02
N THR A 587 25.29 -16.05 6.72
CA THR A 587 25.16 -17.10 5.69
C THR A 587 24.59 -16.55 4.37
N LYS A 588 24.18 -15.28 4.35
CA LYS A 588 23.68 -14.57 3.17
C LYS A 588 24.52 -13.30 2.95
N PRO A 589 24.84 -12.95 1.69
CA PRO A 589 25.44 -11.67 1.34
C PRO A 589 24.70 -10.47 1.94
N PRO A 590 25.34 -9.62 2.76
CA PRO A 590 24.76 -8.34 3.18
C PRO A 590 24.75 -7.33 2.01
N LYS A 591 23.85 -6.35 2.10
CA LYS A 591 23.65 -5.30 1.09
C LYS A 591 24.52 -4.07 1.35
N LYS A 592 24.70 -3.22 0.33
CA LYS A 592 25.28 -1.87 0.47
C LYS A 592 24.51 -1.08 1.55
N ALA A 593 25.24 -0.33 2.36
CA ALA A 593 24.81 0.38 3.56
C ALA A 593 24.26 -0.48 4.73
N GLU A 594 24.26 -1.81 4.65
CA GLU A 594 23.85 -2.69 5.76
C GLU A 594 24.86 -2.62 6.92
N LEU A 595 24.35 -2.68 8.16
CA LEU A 595 25.16 -2.69 9.38
C LEU A 595 25.50 -4.11 9.80
N VAL A 596 26.79 -4.35 10.02
CA VAL A 596 27.36 -5.66 10.32
C VAL A 596 28.31 -5.58 11.52
N SER A 597 28.58 -6.72 12.14
CA SER A 597 29.76 -6.89 12.98
C SER A 597 30.85 -7.51 12.11
N ALA A 598 31.85 -6.73 11.74
CA ALA A 598 32.95 -7.15 10.88
C ALA A 598 34.18 -7.49 11.71
N LYS A 599 34.81 -8.64 11.43
CA LYS A 599 36.08 -9.03 12.01
C LYS A 599 37.20 -8.26 11.32
N PHE A 600 37.82 -7.33 12.03
CA PHE A 600 38.92 -6.53 11.50
C PHE A 600 40.15 -7.42 11.21
N SER A 601 40.71 -7.28 10.02
CA SER A 601 41.75 -8.15 9.47
C SER A 601 43.02 -8.20 10.32
N GLU A 602 43.52 -7.05 10.79
CA GLU A 602 44.80 -6.93 11.49
C GLU A 602 44.85 -7.59 12.87
N ASN A 603 43.78 -7.46 13.66
CA ASN A 603 43.77 -7.89 15.08
C ASN A 603 42.72 -8.97 15.39
N GLY A 604 41.91 -9.35 14.40
CA GLY A 604 40.94 -10.42 14.48
C GLY A 604 39.76 -10.20 15.44
N LYS A 605 39.60 -9.00 16.00
CA LYS A 605 38.44 -8.63 16.84
C LYS A 605 37.29 -8.15 15.96
N TYR A 606 36.08 -8.23 16.50
CA TYR A 606 34.90 -7.71 15.82
C TYR A 606 34.66 -6.25 16.16
N TYR A 607 34.23 -5.48 15.17
CA TYR A 607 33.87 -4.06 15.24
C TYR A 607 32.55 -3.81 14.49
N ARG A 608 31.87 -2.70 14.77
CA ARG A 608 30.70 -2.32 13.96
C ARG A 608 31.17 -1.78 12.62
N GLY A 609 30.57 -2.29 11.56
CA GLY A 609 30.87 -1.93 10.19
C GLY A 609 29.62 -1.56 9.43
N ARG A 610 29.77 -0.71 8.41
CA ARG A 610 28.78 -0.48 7.37
C ARG A 610 29.35 -0.98 6.05
N VAL A 611 28.62 -1.84 5.35
CA VAL A 611 29.04 -2.32 4.02
C VAL A 611 29.03 -1.16 3.04
N VAL A 612 30.17 -0.86 2.43
CA VAL A 612 30.35 0.21 1.43
C VAL A 612 30.17 -0.36 0.03
N ASN A 613 30.83 -1.48 -0.27
CA ASN A 613 30.81 -2.14 -1.56
C ASN A 613 31.15 -3.63 -1.42
N PHE A 614 30.97 -4.41 -2.48
CA PHE A 614 31.42 -5.80 -2.58
C PHE A 614 32.26 -5.96 -3.84
N ASP A 615 33.54 -6.29 -3.67
CA ASP A 615 34.46 -6.53 -4.77
C ASP A 615 34.29 -7.96 -5.28
N LYS A 616 33.81 -8.08 -6.52
CA LYS A 616 33.56 -9.36 -7.19
C LYS A 616 34.86 -10.07 -7.62
N SER A 617 35.98 -9.35 -7.70
CA SER A 617 37.27 -9.89 -8.13
C SER A 617 38.00 -10.60 -6.98
N THR A 618 37.97 -10.03 -5.78
CA THR A 618 38.52 -10.63 -4.55
C THR A 618 37.49 -11.49 -3.80
N ASN A 619 36.19 -11.29 -4.06
CA ASN A 619 35.07 -11.88 -3.33
C ASN A 619 35.02 -11.42 -1.85
N GLU A 620 35.36 -10.14 -1.62
CA GLU A 620 35.42 -9.50 -0.31
C GLU A 620 34.51 -8.26 -0.23
N TYR A 621 34.12 -7.91 0.99
CA TYR A 621 33.32 -6.73 1.29
C TYR A 621 34.21 -5.59 1.76
N GLN A 622 34.01 -4.43 1.16
CA GLN A 622 34.56 -3.18 1.68
C GLN A 622 33.65 -2.73 2.85
N VAL A 623 34.19 -2.64 4.06
CA VAL A 623 33.42 -2.31 5.25
C VAL A 623 34.04 -1.12 5.98
N LYS A 624 33.32 0.00 6.05
CA LYS A 624 33.73 1.17 6.85
C LYS A 624 33.39 0.93 8.31
N HIS A 625 34.40 0.88 9.17
CA HIS A 625 34.24 0.73 10.61
C HIS A 625 33.71 2.04 11.20
N ILE A 626 32.40 2.09 11.44
CA ILE A 626 31.69 3.32 11.86
C ILE A 626 32.17 3.90 13.19
N ASP A 627 32.90 3.11 13.98
CA ASP A 627 33.45 3.52 15.26
C ASP A 627 34.92 3.94 15.18
N PHE A 628 35.57 3.90 14.01
CA PHE A 628 37.00 4.22 13.84
C PHE A 628 37.33 5.01 12.57
N GLY A 629 36.48 4.95 11.53
CA GLY A 629 36.67 5.66 10.26
C GLY A 629 37.20 4.77 9.13
N ASN A 630 38.12 3.87 9.46
CA ASN A 630 38.86 3.05 8.51
C ASN A 630 37.97 2.08 7.71
N ILE A 631 38.44 1.70 6.53
CA ILE A 631 37.78 0.73 5.65
C ILE A 631 38.63 -0.55 5.58
N ASP A 632 38.02 -1.69 5.89
CA ASP A 632 38.65 -3.01 5.80
C ASP A 632 38.07 -3.83 4.64
N GLN A 633 38.87 -4.76 4.11
CA GLN A 633 38.47 -5.73 3.09
C GLN A 633 38.28 -7.09 3.76
N VAL A 634 37.05 -7.58 3.81
CA VAL A 634 36.72 -8.78 4.59
C VAL A 634 35.84 -9.78 3.85
N PRO A 635 36.15 -11.09 3.87
CA PRO A 635 35.28 -12.11 3.28
C PRO A 635 33.98 -12.26 4.09
N LEU A 636 32.94 -12.85 3.48
CA LEU A 636 31.66 -13.09 4.15
C LEU A 636 31.79 -13.85 5.49
N SER A 637 32.77 -14.74 5.61
CA SER A 637 33.08 -15.49 6.84
C SER A 637 33.56 -14.62 8.01
N SER A 638 34.08 -13.43 7.73
CA SER A 638 34.46 -12.42 8.72
C SER A 638 33.28 -11.53 9.13
N LEU A 639 32.10 -11.68 8.51
CA LEU A 639 30.90 -10.89 8.82
C LEU A 639 29.91 -11.64 9.70
N ARG A 640 29.38 -10.92 10.69
CA ARG A 640 28.31 -11.35 11.60
C ARG A 640 27.18 -10.33 11.58
N LEU A 641 25.98 -10.75 11.95
CA LEU A 641 24.87 -9.82 12.16
C LEU A 641 25.23 -8.84 13.30
N LEU A 642 24.89 -7.56 13.17
CA LEU A 642 25.03 -6.60 14.27
C LEU A 642 23.99 -6.91 15.37
N PRO A 643 24.39 -7.25 16.62
CA PRO A 643 23.45 -7.59 17.68
C PRO A 643 22.63 -6.36 18.10
N SER A 644 21.36 -6.57 18.43
CA SER A 644 20.44 -5.47 18.72
C SER A 644 20.84 -4.65 19.94
N GLN A 645 21.52 -5.20 20.94
CA GLN A 645 22.06 -4.46 22.09
C GLN A 645 23.25 -3.53 21.75
N PHE A 646 23.73 -3.55 20.50
CA PHE A 646 24.83 -2.72 20.01
C PHE A 646 24.42 -1.80 18.84
N ASN A 647 23.12 -1.55 18.71
CA ASN A 647 22.52 -0.71 17.66
C ASN A 647 22.90 0.78 17.77
N LEU A 648 22.65 1.55 16.70
CA LEU A 648 23.03 2.98 16.61
C LEU A 648 22.21 3.92 17.52
N THR A 649 21.03 3.52 17.99
CA THR A 649 20.21 4.30 18.92
C THR A 649 20.77 4.23 20.35
N GLN A 650 21.27 3.07 20.75
CA GLN A 650 21.90 2.87 22.06
C GLN A 650 23.34 3.39 22.09
N TYR A 651 24.09 3.12 21.02
CA TYR A 651 25.45 3.59 20.83
C TYR A 651 25.57 4.26 19.47
N PRO A 652 25.52 5.59 19.37
CA PRO A 652 25.86 6.30 18.13
C PRO A 652 27.26 5.89 17.60
N PRO A 653 27.58 6.15 16.32
CA PRO A 653 28.95 6.03 15.83
C PRO A 653 29.91 6.83 16.70
N PHE A 654 31.04 6.23 17.10
CA PHE A 654 32.03 6.91 17.96
C PHE A 654 33.07 7.73 17.18
N ALA A 655 33.27 7.42 15.89
CA ALA A 655 34.11 8.23 15.02
C ALA A 655 33.35 9.45 14.47
N HIS A 656 33.97 10.61 14.62
CA HIS A 656 33.64 11.85 13.92
C HIS A 656 34.60 12.07 12.76
N THR A 657 34.23 12.90 11.78
CA THR A 657 35.06 13.20 10.59
C THR A 657 35.41 14.67 10.49
N CYS A 658 36.64 15.00 10.10
CA CYS A 658 37.06 16.35 9.76
C CYS A 658 38.02 16.39 8.57
N GLN A 659 38.21 17.58 8.01
CA GLN A 659 39.18 17.87 6.95
C GLN A 659 40.02 19.10 7.36
N LEU A 660 41.24 19.26 6.86
CA LEU A 660 42.10 20.38 7.23
C LEU A 660 41.56 21.73 6.69
N GLN A 661 41.38 22.72 7.57
CA GLN A 661 40.84 24.04 7.23
C GLN A 661 41.68 24.72 6.13
N ASN A 662 41.05 24.97 4.99
CA ASN A 662 41.64 25.62 3.80
C ASN A 662 42.91 24.94 3.27
N ILE A 663 43.07 23.62 3.45
CA ILE A 663 44.19 22.85 2.91
C ILE A 663 43.66 21.69 2.06
N LYS A 664 44.24 21.54 0.88
CA LYS A 664 44.13 20.37 0.00
C LYS A 664 45.44 19.61 0.02
N LEU A 665 45.38 18.29 0.02
CA LEU A 665 46.55 17.46 -0.21
C LEU A 665 46.95 17.50 -1.70
N PRO A 666 48.23 17.31 -2.04
CA PRO A 666 48.67 17.29 -3.43
C PRO A 666 48.13 16.04 -4.16
N PRO A 667 48.03 16.07 -5.51
CA PRO A 667 47.57 14.95 -6.32
C PRO A 667 48.60 13.81 -6.40
N THR A 668 48.12 12.64 -6.87
CA THR A 668 48.94 11.45 -7.18
C THR A 668 49.65 11.50 -8.54
N LYS A 669 49.46 12.59 -9.31
CA LYS A 669 49.97 12.77 -10.68
C LYS A 669 50.39 14.23 -10.89
N PRO A 670 51.42 14.51 -11.71
CA PRO A 670 52.24 13.55 -12.47
C PRO A 670 53.24 12.76 -11.60
N THR A 671 53.58 13.28 -10.42
CA THR A 671 54.34 12.60 -9.36
C THR A 671 53.38 12.30 -8.21
N ASP A 672 53.54 11.16 -7.54
CA ASP A 672 52.71 10.82 -6.38
C ASP A 672 53.21 11.50 -5.09
N TYR A 673 52.76 12.73 -4.88
CA TYR A 673 53.02 13.47 -3.64
C TYR A 673 51.95 13.23 -2.57
N LEU A 674 50.81 12.62 -2.92
CA LEU A 674 49.72 12.38 -1.98
C LEU A 674 50.15 11.39 -0.90
N THR A 675 50.84 10.31 -1.30
CA THR A 675 51.32 9.27 -0.38
C THR A 675 52.25 9.85 0.71
N GLU A 676 53.26 10.64 0.34
CA GLU A 676 54.16 11.30 1.31
C GLU A 676 53.45 12.34 2.18
N ALA A 677 52.47 13.07 1.62
CA ALA A 677 51.66 14.02 2.37
C ALA A 677 50.75 13.35 3.40
N LEU A 678 50.20 12.17 3.08
CA LEU A 678 49.43 11.35 4.01
C LEU A 678 50.33 10.78 5.11
N TYR A 679 51.47 10.16 4.78
CA TYR A 679 52.43 9.67 5.79
C TYR A 679 52.91 10.78 6.73
N THR A 680 53.18 11.98 6.19
CA THR A 680 53.54 13.14 7.04
C THR A 680 52.38 13.53 7.95
N LEU A 681 51.13 13.51 7.47
CA LEU A 681 49.96 13.82 8.30
C LEU A 681 49.71 12.75 9.37
N GLU A 682 49.93 11.48 9.07
CA GLU A 682 49.89 10.35 10.01
C GLU A 682 50.95 10.52 11.11
N ASP A 683 52.22 10.69 10.76
CA ASP A 683 53.34 10.96 11.69
C ASP A 683 53.10 12.22 12.54
N LEU A 684 52.39 13.21 11.99
CA LEU A 684 52.04 14.42 12.70
C LEU A 684 50.86 14.26 13.66
N SER A 685 49.97 13.25 13.50
CA SER A 685 48.69 13.19 14.21
C SER A 685 48.38 11.91 15.00
N PHE A 686 48.83 10.73 14.56
CA PHE A 686 48.60 9.48 15.30
C PHE A 686 49.37 9.43 16.63
N ASP A 687 48.84 8.68 17.60
CA ASP A 687 49.36 8.53 18.98
C ASP A 687 49.58 9.85 19.77
N LYS A 688 49.06 10.99 19.28
CA LYS A 688 49.19 12.30 19.93
C LYS A 688 47.87 12.81 20.50
N LYS A 689 47.99 13.62 21.56
CA LYS A 689 46.86 14.34 22.15
C LYS A 689 46.67 15.65 21.41
N LEU A 690 45.69 15.69 20.52
CA LEU A 690 45.41 16.87 19.73
C LEU A 690 44.23 17.65 20.29
N VAL A 691 44.25 18.97 20.10
CA VAL A 691 43.08 19.82 20.26
C VAL A 691 42.62 20.23 18.86
N LEU A 692 41.40 19.85 18.51
CA LEU A 692 40.75 20.22 17.26
C LEU A 692 39.99 21.53 17.46
N SER A 693 40.35 22.55 16.68
CA SER A 693 39.60 23.79 16.51
C SER A 693 38.65 23.63 15.32
N ALA A 694 37.36 23.52 15.62
CA ALA A 694 36.31 23.05 14.71
C ALA A 694 35.46 24.20 14.15
N LEU A 695 35.32 24.23 12.84
CA LEU A 695 34.27 24.97 12.14
C LEU A 695 33.39 24.00 11.36
N PRO A 696 32.06 24.18 11.31
CA PRO A 696 31.19 23.29 10.53
C PRO A 696 31.63 23.24 9.06
N SER A 697 31.84 22.03 8.54
CA SER A 697 32.22 21.85 7.14
C SER A 697 31.04 22.05 6.20
N SER A 698 31.35 22.43 4.96
CA SER A 698 30.41 22.35 3.84
C SER A 698 30.57 21.07 3.01
N THR A 699 31.57 20.23 3.30
CA THR A 699 31.78 18.95 2.59
C THR A 699 30.79 17.90 3.10
N ASN A 700 30.06 17.26 2.18
CA ASN A 700 29.09 16.23 2.53
C ASN A 700 29.78 15.01 3.20
N GLY A 701 29.32 14.61 4.38
CA GLY A 701 29.92 13.50 5.15
C GLY A 701 31.13 13.87 6.03
N VAL A 702 31.52 15.14 6.08
CA VAL A 702 32.56 15.67 6.97
C VAL A 702 31.90 16.55 8.03
N ASP A 703 32.12 16.29 9.32
CA ASP A 703 31.50 17.10 10.38
C ASP A 703 32.12 18.51 10.44
N PHE A 704 33.45 18.63 10.34
CA PHE A 704 34.18 19.88 10.56
C PHE A 704 35.35 20.16 9.60
N ASP A 705 35.52 21.43 9.23
CA ASP A 705 36.80 22.00 8.82
C ASP A 705 37.65 22.23 10.10
N ALA A 706 38.88 21.75 10.15
CA ALA A 706 39.67 21.63 11.37
C ALA A 706 41.05 22.32 11.29
N VAL A 707 41.41 23.03 12.36
CA VAL A 707 42.80 23.38 12.68
C VAL A 707 43.25 22.52 13.87
N LEU A 708 44.31 21.74 13.68
CA LEU A 708 44.80 20.77 14.66
C LEU A 708 46.03 21.30 15.41
N TYR A 709 45.93 21.31 16.73
CA TYR A 709 47.00 21.70 17.66
C TYR A 709 47.55 20.45 18.35
N ASP A 710 48.86 20.24 18.32
CA ASP A 710 49.54 19.23 19.14
C ASP A 710 49.74 19.80 20.54
N SER A 711 49.16 19.17 21.56
CA SER A 711 49.22 19.65 22.94
C SER A 711 50.64 19.82 23.48
N GLU A 712 51.62 19.01 23.03
CA GLU A 712 53.00 19.09 23.50
C GLU A 712 53.81 20.17 22.78
N GLN A 713 53.54 20.39 21.49
CA GLN A 713 54.21 21.45 20.73
C GLN A 713 53.62 22.83 21.05
N SER A 714 52.31 22.92 21.31
CA SER A 714 51.66 24.16 21.75
C SER A 714 52.16 24.68 23.11
N LEU A 715 52.82 23.85 23.93
CA LEU A 715 53.55 24.29 25.14
C LEU A 715 54.86 25.02 24.82
N LYS A 716 55.44 24.81 23.62
CA LYS A 716 56.69 25.42 23.16
C LYS A 716 56.42 26.64 22.27
N ASP A 717 55.48 26.49 21.35
CA ASP A 717 54.98 27.54 20.45
C ASP A 717 53.44 27.49 20.43
N PRO A 718 52.75 28.42 21.10
CA PRO A 718 51.28 28.49 21.09
C PRO A 718 50.64 28.70 19.72
N THR A 719 51.42 29.05 18.69
CA THR A 719 50.96 29.20 17.29
C THR A 719 51.20 27.94 16.44
N TYR A 720 51.83 26.91 17.00
CA TYR A 720 52.06 25.65 16.31
C TYR A 720 50.74 24.96 15.99
N THR A 721 50.58 24.57 14.72
CA THR A 721 49.49 23.72 14.22
C THR A 721 50.03 22.74 13.19
N ILE A 722 49.48 21.54 13.16
CA ILE A 722 49.82 20.52 12.15
C ILE A 722 49.54 21.06 10.74
N ASN A 723 48.42 21.76 10.58
CA ASN A 723 48.03 22.47 9.35
C ASN A 723 49.16 23.36 8.79
N LYS A 724 49.75 24.21 9.63
CA LYS A 724 50.84 25.11 9.24
C LYS A 724 52.13 24.36 8.95
N GLN A 725 52.46 23.33 9.74
CA GLN A 725 53.64 22.50 9.49
C GLN A 725 53.56 21.82 8.12
N LEU A 726 52.46 21.10 7.85
CA LEU A 726 52.22 20.38 6.59
C LEU A 726 52.34 21.30 5.36
N VAL A 727 51.81 22.53 5.44
CA VAL A 727 51.94 23.54 4.37
C VAL A 727 53.38 24.08 4.26
N SER A 728 54.09 24.26 5.38
CA SER A 728 55.47 24.76 5.39
C SER A 728 56.50 23.76 4.84
N GLU A 729 56.22 22.46 4.97
CA GLU A 729 57.04 21.37 4.43
C GLU A 729 56.71 21.04 2.96
N GLY A 730 55.68 21.69 2.39
CA GLY A 730 55.28 21.50 0.99
C GLY A 730 54.30 20.33 0.76
N TRP A 731 53.69 19.80 1.82
CA TRP A 731 52.74 18.69 1.76
C TRP A 731 51.26 19.11 1.84
N GLY A 732 50.99 20.39 2.12
CA GLY A 732 49.66 20.99 2.06
C GLY A 732 49.59 22.14 1.05
N ILE A 733 48.57 22.14 0.21
CA ILE A 733 48.26 23.20 -0.76
C ILE A 733 47.10 24.04 -0.22
N VAL A 734 47.29 25.35 -0.09
CA VAL A 734 46.29 26.26 0.49
C VAL A 734 45.15 26.48 -0.50
N ASP A 735 43.92 26.14 -0.11
CA ASP A 735 42.73 26.46 -0.89
C ASP A 735 42.25 27.88 -0.61
N SER A 736 42.49 28.76 -1.57
CA SER A 736 42.06 30.16 -1.54
C SER A 736 40.63 30.38 -2.07
N LYS A 737 39.91 29.34 -2.51
CA LYS A 737 38.51 29.47 -2.94
C LYS A 737 37.62 29.73 -1.72
N LEU A 738 37.06 30.94 -1.64
CA LEU A 738 36.14 31.41 -0.57
C LEU A 738 36.71 31.31 0.86
N VAL A 739 37.57 32.28 1.23
CA VAL A 739 38.08 32.45 2.59
C VAL A 739 37.02 33.11 3.49
N LYS A 740 36.58 32.41 4.55
CA LYS A 740 35.68 32.96 5.59
C LYS A 740 36.45 34.00 6.43
N SER A 741 35.82 35.11 6.81
CA SER A 741 36.49 36.22 7.55
C SER A 741 37.24 35.74 8.80
N LEU A 742 36.61 34.89 9.62
CA LEU A 742 37.20 34.23 10.79
C LEU A 742 38.60 33.65 10.59
N VAL A 743 38.82 33.04 9.44
CA VAL A 743 40.05 32.33 9.13
C VAL A 743 40.98 33.14 8.24
N ALA A 744 40.68 34.42 7.97
CA ALA A 744 41.45 35.24 7.03
C ALA A 744 42.92 35.41 7.46
N ASP A 745 43.18 35.66 8.75
CA ASP A 745 44.56 35.78 9.26
C ASP A 745 45.29 34.43 9.26
N TYR A 746 44.61 33.34 9.64
CA TYR A 746 45.15 31.97 9.56
C TYR A 746 45.45 31.57 8.10
N VAL A 747 44.53 31.81 7.16
CA VAL A 747 44.71 31.50 5.73
C VAL A 747 45.86 32.34 5.15
N LYS A 748 46.00 33.60 5.55
CA LYS A 748 47.14 34.45 5.19
C LYS A 748 48.46 33.91 5.74
N GLU A 749 48.46 33.40 6.97
CA GLU A 749 49.64 32.77 7.59
C GLU A 749 50.08 31.50 6.84
N ILE A 750 49.18 30.55 6.59
CA ILE A 750 49.51 29.35 5.81
C ILE A 750 49.82 29.70 4.33
N THR A 751 49.23 30.75 3.76
CA THR A 751 49.61 31.24 2.42
C THR A 751 51.07 31.73 2.39
N ASN A 752 51.53 32.42 3.44
CA ASN A 752 52.94 32.83 3.55
C ASN A 752 53.87 31.63 3.76
N ALA A 753 53.43 30.62 4.51
CA ALA A 753 54.16 29.35 4.64
C ALA A 753 54.31 28.65 3.28
N GLN A 754 53.22 28.52 2.51
CA GLN A 754 53.23 27.95 1.16
C GLN A 754 54.15 28.73 0.21
N GLN A 755 54.12 30.07 0.24
CA GLN A 755 55.04 30.90 -0.56
C GLN A 755 56.52 30.67 -0.19
N THR A 756 56.80 30.28 1.05
CA THR A 756 58.16 29.95 1.51
C THR A 756 58.56 28.55 1.02
N ALA A 757 57.69 27.55 1.19
CA ALA A 757 57.88 26.20 0.65
C ALA A 757 58.13 26.20 -0.87
N LYS A 758 57.33 26.97 -1.64
CA LYS A 758 57.51 27.17 -3.08
C LYS A 758 58.89 27.73 -3.44
N LYS A 759 59.36 28.76 -2.72
CA LYS A 759 60.68 29.38 -2.96
C LYS A 759 61.85 28.45 -2.59
N GLN A 760 61.61 27.51 -1.70
CA GLN A 760 62.60 26.54 -1.22
C GLN A 760 62.50 25.19 -1.93
N HIS A 761 61.57 25.01 -2.87
CA HIS A 761 61.33 23.77 -3.61
C HIS A 761 61.07 22.56 -2.68
N LEU A 762 60.30 22.76 -1.61
CA LEU A 762 59.97 21.73 -0.63
C LEU A 762 58.71 20.94 -1.04
N GLY A 763 58.68 19.65 -0.67
CA GLY A 763 57.54 18.76 -0.86
C GLY A 763 57.09 18.73 -2.33
N CYS A 764 55.80 18.92 -2.58
CA CYS A 764 55.23 18.86 -3.93
C CYS A 764 55.72 19.98 -4.88
N TRP A 765 56.44 20.99 -4.37
CA TRP A 765 56.95 22.12 -5.15
C TRP A 765 58.36 21.90 -5.75
N GLU A 766 58.93 20.69 -5.63
CA GLU A 766 60.30 20.40 -6.10
C GLU A 766 60.53 20.71 -7.60
N PHE A 767 59.51 20.48 -8.44
CA PHE A 767 59.55 20.76 -9.89
C PHE A 767 58.77 22.01 -10.32
N GLY A 768 58.29 22.84 -9.39
CA GLY A 768 57.52 24.05 -9.66
C GLY A 768 56.04 23.94 -9.27
N ASP A 769 55.15 24.62 -10.00
CA ASP A 769 53.72 24.64 -9.69
C ASP A 769 53.03 23.31 -10.04
N VAL A 770 52.33 22.73 -9.06
CA VAL A 770 51.56 21.50 -9.21
C VAL A 770 50.25 21.77 -9.96
N SER A 771 50.07 21.12 -11.11
CA SER A 771 48.83 21.14 -11.88
C SER A 771 47.80 20.17 -11.29
N PHE A 772 46.63 20.68 -10.92
CA PHE A 772 45.43 19.85 -10.77
C PHE A 772 44.79 19.71 -12.16
N ASP A 773 44.79 18.50 -12.73
CA ASP A 773 44.04 18.25 -13.96
C ASP A 773 42.54 18.49 -13.71
N GLU A 774 41.93 19.41 -14.48
CA GLU A 774 40.51 19.80 -14.31
C GLU A 774 39.53 18.65 -14.65
N ASP A 775 40.01 17.55 -15.22
CA ASP A 775 39.21 16.38 -15.62
C ASP A 775 38.73 15.51 -14.44
N ASN A 776 39.27 15.68 -13.22
CA ASN A 776 38.89 14.86 -12.06
C ASN A 776 37.49 15.13 -11.47
N GLU A 777 36.77 16.18 -11.91
CA GLU A 777 35.35 16.36 -11.56
C GLU A 777 34.43 15.35 -12.26
N LEU A 778 34.89 14.63 -13.31
CA LEU A 778 34.07 13.65 -14.04
C LEU A 778 34.13 12.22 -13.45
N ASP A 779 35.24 11.83 -12.82
CA ASP A 779 35.37 10.47 -12.25
C ASP A 779 34.68 10.31 -10.87
N LEU A 780 34.41 11.41 -10.16
CA LEU A 780 33.52 11.39 -8.99
C LEU A 780 32.04 11.19 -9.38
N ILE A 781 31.65 11.47 -10.63
CA ILE A 781 30.27 11.31 -11.10
C ILE A 781 29.98 9.86 -11.53
N TYR A 782 30.99 9.07 -11.91
CA TYR A 782 30.79 7.70 -12.38
C TYR A 782 30.59 6.63 -11.29
N ASN A 783 30.88 6.94 -10.01
CA ASN A 783 30.61 6.04 -8.89
C ASN A 783 29.25 6.25 -8.21
N ASP A 784 28.59 7.41 -8.41
CA ASP A 784 27.23 7.69 -7.90
C ASP A 784 26.11 7.13 -8.80
N ALA A 785 26.47 6.45 -9.89
CA ALA A 785 25.53 5.68 -10.71
C ALA A 785 25.15 4.30 -10.10
N LEU A 786 25.60 3.98 -8.88
CA LEU A 786 25.34 2.72 -8.17
C LEU A 786 25.12 2.89 -6.65
N ILE A 787 24.06 3.63 -6.27
CA ILE A 787 23.38 3.55 -4.96
C ILE A 787 21.86 3.48 -5.16
#